data_AF-A0A177YH34-F1
#
_entry.id   AF-A0A177YH34-F1
#
_cell.length_a   1.000
_cell.length_b   1.000
_cell.length_c   1.000
_cell.angle_alpha   90.00
_cell.angle_beta   90.00
_cell.angle_gamma   90.00
#
_symmetry.space_group_name_H-M   'P 1'
#
loop_
_entity.id
_entity.type
_entity.pdbx_description
1 polymer ?
#
loop_
_entity_poly.entity_id
_entity_poly.type
_entity_poly.pdbx_seq_one_letter_code
_entity_poly.pdbx_strand_id
1 'polypeptide(L)'
;MGRSISGTVHRPDGSWQLVRHVPDDTWRYETQQNEPVFIETPTDRWSRDADGTMVHAVKSPNTMYAIMGIGSPSLLLRAYDTFPPRTTHGFDDQRFVDPSAPRESSVRGRPGWEVTARDHHMNEAVTYVFDAELGVALRWQRGEEWMELSDPTLDETFDDNLFRWTGPSRPAEDEIAKHQREHEKRQRELASIPQAIPSWLPLTTHVQSLSGNHRTGELTLSIGGNAPQFTLRRWVTAIGEPALEWPSDSTPERYRQSIGDWTYEIRSYNEIDHDDCLRIVDSIVHVDPPDRDPAEIVAELEAEEHDRHEAEVLATLGTGRILTNHLKGESLFIRTDFSDDDAWRAIATAAMAPVPQGNDVEFSAYLTCIDNPEYDGMTVDDLLGAIGEPPPYYAFLVDSETVGNPEMPIVVVDTGPGDPDRPRGRTFRVIPSQMSGVENNLSIANMDFESFADSVDDDGVFRGFPEPPRPVEEVTTREIADWIAGDLHSEALKELHAVLDGRKYRYPVQLFDVELSEVHAQVRDAHPGNQRGLLGFDEYLRATESGGPALRGYAPAHSASWHFVLDRDSHRPIAAYRIEYQPYTPPPEEDGVPRTPRFEVPFVNTEPVSESHLTDDDDLVDPEVVKRAVLAEAARLHDGAELSGGNPLPQRIPRLPGYRIGCHVRIDGEHAFYVAIVTDIHDEFLVIEVPNTGLRIVGPGEP
;
A
#
# COMPACT_ATOMS: atom_id res chain seq x y z
N MET A 1 13.13 22.77 38.89
CA MET A 1 11.89 22.86 38.07
C MET A 1 11.41 21.44 37.87
N GLY A 2 10.10 21.22 37.94
CA GLY A 2 9.49 19.90 38.17
C GLY A 2 8.49 20.05 39.31
N ARG A 3 7.30 20.58 38.99
CA ARG A 3 6.18 20.70 39.94
C ARG A 3 5.14 19.67 39.53
N SER A 4 4.45 19.08 40.50
CA SER A 4 3.32 18.20 40.21
C SER A 4 2.17 19.02 39.64
N ILE A 5 1.53 18.50 38.61
CA ILE A 5 0.41 19.18 37.95
C ILE A 5 -0.64 18.17 37.49
N SER A 6 -1.90 18.50 37.69
CA SER A 6 -3.04 17.79 37.12
C SER A 6 -3.96 18.75 36.37
N GLY A 7 -4.77 18.19 35.48
CA GLY A 7 -5.84 18.91 34.80
C GLY A 7 -6.42 18.09 33.65
N THR A 8 -7.48 18.63 33.05
CA THR A 8 -8.16 17.98 31.93
C THR A 8 -7.68 18.57 30.61
N VAL A 9 -7.10 17.73 29.74
CA VAL A 9 -6.61 18.14 28.42
C VAL A 9 -7.69 17.85 27.37
N HIS A 10 -8.10 18.89 26.63
CA HIS A 10 -9.09 18.85 25.54
C HIS A 10 -8.40 18.94 24.19
N ARG A 11 -8.98 18.28 23.18
CA ARG A 11 -8.47 18.20 21.80
C ARG A 11 -9.51 18.65 20.75
N PRO A 12 -9.10 18.87 19.49
CA PRO A 12 -9.99 19.38 18.43
C PRO A 12 -11.14 18.43 18.07
N ASP A 13 -10.94 17.12 18.25
CA ASP A 13 -11.94 16.07 18.03
C ASP A 13 -13.04 16.01 19.13
N GLY A 14 -12.98 16.91 20.12
CA GLY A 14 -13.90 16.95 21.25
C GLY A 14 -13.57 15.94 22.35
N SER A 15 -12.51 15.14 22.19
CA SER A 15 -12.03 14.24 23.24
C SER A 15 -11.37 15.04 24.37
N TRP A 16 -11.43 14.45 25.57
CA TRP A 16 -10.67 14.95 26.71
C TRP A 16 -10.15 13.81 27.56
N GLN A 17 -9.03 14.06 28.24
CA GLN A 17 -8.40 13.10 29.14
C GLN A 17 -7.92 13.81 30.42
N LEU A 18 -8.04 13.12 31.55
CA LEU A 18 -7.48 13.61 32.81
C LEU A 18 -6.00 13.24 32.86
N VAL A 19 -5.14 14.25 33.03
CA VAL A 19 -3.68 14.08 33.03
C VAL A 19 -3.14 14.43 34.40
N ARG A 20 -2.23 13.59 34.89
CA ARG A 20 -1.43 13.85 36.11
C ARG A 20 0.04 13.65 35.79
N HIS A 21 0.86 14.58 36.26
CA HIS A 21 2.29 14.57 36.09
C HIS A 21 2.99 14.87 37.41
N VAL A 22 4.07 14.14 37.67
CA VAL A 22 5.04 14.43 38.72
C VAL A 22 6.45 14.43 38.12
N PRO A 23 7.45 15.05 38.79
CA PRO A 23 8.83 15.07 38.31
C PRO A 23 9.40 13.67 37.97
N ASP A 24 10.52 13.65 37.27
CA ASP A 24 11.17 12.43 36.76
C ASP A 24 10.31 11.67 35.73
N ASP A 25 9.76 12.40 34.75
CA ASP A 25 9.04 11.86 33.59
C ASP A 25 7.92 10.87 33.93
N THR A 26 7.24 11.11 35.05
CA THR A 26 6.17 10.24 35.53
C THR A 26 4.80 10.80 35.15
N TRP A 27 3.99 9.97 34.50
CA TRP A 27 2.73 10.38 33.89
C TRP A 27 1.61 9.38 34.16
N ARG A 28 0.38 9.88 34.22
CA ARG A 28 -0.84 9.07 34.19
C ARG A 28 -1.94 9.77 33.41
N TYR A 29 -2.53 9.06 32.44
CA TYR A 29 -3.70 9.52 31.69
C TYR A 29 -4.90 8.63 32.00
N GLU A 30 -6.06 9.26 32.19
CA GLU A 30 -7.32 8.56 32.44
C GLU A 30 -8.41 9.00 31.46
N THR A 31 -9.32 8.07 31.17
CA THR A 31 -10.55 8.33 30.42
C THR A 31 -11.56 9.15 31.23
N GLN A 32 -12.68 9.48 30.61
CA GLN A 32 -13.81 10.16 31.26
C GLN A 32 -14.41 9.35 32.43
N GLN A 33 -14.22 8.03 32.44
CA GLN A 33 -14.68 7.12 33.49
C GLN A 33 -13.63 6.94 34.60
N ASN A 34 -12.54 7.72 34.61
CA ASN A 34 -11.39 7.58 35.50
C ASN A 34 -10.64 6.25 35.35
N GLU A 35 -10.69 5.63 34.16
CA GLU A 35 -9.91 4.42 33.88
C GLU A 35 -8.53 4.79 33.33
N PRO A 36 -7.43 4.22 33.85
CA PRO A 36 -6.10 4.47 33.31
C PRO A 36 -5.97 3.93 31.89
N VAL A 37 -5.47 4.77 30.99
CA VAL A 37 -5.11 4.38 29.61
C VAL A 37 -3.61 4.46 29.37
N PHE A 38 -2.89 5.21 30.21
CA PHE A 38 -1.45 5.36 30.11
C PHE A 38 -0.87 5.62 31.49
N ILE A 39 0.21 4.93 31.82
CA ILE A 39 1.01 5.13 33.02
C ILE A 39 2.48 5.03 32.61
N GLU A 40 3.29 6.01 32.97
CA GLU A 40 4.71 6.00 32.69
C GLU A 40 5.50 6.40 33.93
N THR A 41 6.60 5.71 34.16
CA THR A 41 7.62 6.01 35.18
C THR A 41 9.00 6.02 34.50
N PRO A 42 10.11 6.28 35.23
CA PRO A 42 11.45 6.14 34.66
C PRO A 42 11.78 4.73 34.15
N THR A 43 11.17 3.69 34.75
CA THR A 43 11.52 2.29 34.50
C THR A 43 10.46 1.52 33.73
N ASP A 44 9.22 1.99 33.71
CA ASP A 44 8.10 1.22 33.19
C ASP A 44 7.11 2.10 32.42
N ARG A 45 6.49 1.52 31.40
CA ARG A 45 5.40 2.12 30.64
C ARG A 45 4.27 1.11 30.52
N TRP A 46 3.06 1.54 30.83
CA TRP A 46 1.83 0.82 30.57
C TRP A 46 0.92 1.64 29.66
N SER A 47 0.44 1.04 28.58
CA SER A 47 -0.52 1.67 27.66
C SER A 47 -1.68 0.72 27.36
N ARG A 48 -2.90 1.24 27.30
CA ARG A 48 -4.08 0.45 26.96
C ARG A 48 -4.19 0.28 25.46
N ASP A 49 -4.31 -0.97 25.02
CA ASP A 49 -4.49 -1.35 23.62
C ASP A 49 -5.98 -1.28 23.21
N ALA A 50 -6.28 -1.40 21.92
CA ALA A 50 -7.63 -1.26 21.37
C ALA A 50 -8.62 -2.33 21.90
N ASP A 51 -8.11 -3.49 22.33
CA ASP A 51 -8.89 -4.56 22.97
C ASP A 51 -9.17 -4.30 24.46
N GLY A 52 -8.65 -3.20 25.01
CA GLY A 52 -8.79 -2.81 26.40
C GLY A 52 -7.75 -3.41 27.35
N THR A 53 -6.84 -4.26 26.86
CA THR A 53 -5.75 -4.88 27.64
C THR A 53 -4.62 -3.87 27.89
N MET A 54 -4.04 -3.88 29.09
CA MET A 54 -2.83 -3.08 29.35
C MET A 54 -1.59 -3.80 28.80
N VAL A 55 -0.79 -3.07 28.03
CA VAL A 55 0.50 -3.54 27.52
C VAL A 55 1.61 -2.96 28.39
N HIS A 56 2.50 -3.80 28.89
CA HIS A 56 3.62 -3.40 29.75
C HIS A 56 4.94 -3.48 28.98
N ALA A 57 5.66 -2.36 28.96
CA ALA A 57 7.02 -2.26 28.43
C ALA A 57 7.97 -1.79 29.54
N VAL A 58 9.09 -2.49 29.71
CA VAL A 58 10.18 -2.06 30.60
C VAL A 58 11.06 -1.08 29.84
N LYS A 59 11.22 0.13 30.39
CA LYS A 59 12.01 1.20 29.78
C LYS A 59 13.50 0.95 30.01
N SER A 60 14.30 1.18 28.97
CA SER A 60 15.75 1.15 29.10
C SER A 60 16.26 2.51 29.60
N PRO A 61 17.18 2.55 30.58
CA PRO A 61 17.72 3.80 31.13
C PRO A 61 18.54 4.61 30.11
N ASN A 62 18.89 4.03 28.96
CA ASN A 62 19.62 4.70 27.87
C ASN A 62 18.69 5.16 26.73
N THR A 63 17.39 4.86 26.80
CA THR A 63 16.47 5.18 25.71
C THR A 63 15.99 6.61 25.85
N MET A 64 16.37 7.44 24.88
CA MET A 64 15.76 8.76 24.73
C MET A 64 14.40 8.57 24.08
N TYR A 65 13.37 8.43 24.90
CA TYR A 65 12.01 8.65 24.41
C TYR A 65 11.91 10.13 24.07
N ALA A 66 12.10 10.47 22.79
CA ALA A 66 11.54 11.71 22.28
C ALA A 66 10.09 11.69 22.73
N ILE A 67 9.67 12.66 23.56
CA ILE A 67 8.33 12.69 24.16
C ILE A 67 7.32 12.95 23.02
N MET A 68 7.05 11.85 22.32
CA MET A 68 5.91 11.44 21.51
C MET A 68 5.06 12.59 20.97
N GLY A 69 5.42 13.06 19.79
CA GLY A 69 4.49 13.63 18.82
C GLY A 69 3.83 14.96 19.17
N ILE A 70 3.21 15.53 18.15
CA ILE A 70 2.58 16.84 18.11
C ILE A 70 1.29 16.95 18.99
N GLY A 71 0.92 15.90 19.73
CA GLY A 71 -0.31 15.82 20.54
C GLY A 71 -0.14 15.42 22.02
N SER A 72 1.08 15.50 22.56
CA SER A 72 1.35 15.11 23.96
C SER A 72 0.99 16.20 24.98
N PRO A 73 0.32 15.86 26.11
CA PRO A 73 0.09 16.79 27.22
C PRO A 73 1.34 17.47 27.78
N SER A 74 2.54 16.96 27.50
CA SER A 74 3.81 17.59 27.88
C SER A 74 3.95 19.00 27.32
N LEU A 75 3.40 19.28 26.14
CA LEU A 75 3.40 20.61 25.53
C LEU A 75 2.70 21.64 26.41
N LEU A 76 1.73 21.24 27.25
CA LEU A 76 1.05 22.11 28.22
C LEU A 76 1.72 22.03 29.60
N LEU A 77 1.79 20.82 30.18
CA LEU A 77 2.17 20.61 31.58
C LEU A 77 3.66 20.82 31.84
N ARG A 78 4.50 20.68 30.81
CA ARG A 78 5.94 20.94 30.83
C ARG A 78 6.36 22.09 29.92
N ALA A 79 5.45 22.99 29.56
CA ALA A 79 5.77 24.15 28.73
C ALA A 79 6.98 24.92 29.28
N TYR A 80 7.13 25.02 30.61
CA TYR A 80 8.25 25.68 31.27
C TYR A 80 9.63 25.11 30.92
N ASP A 81 9.76 23.81 30.62
CA ASP A 81 11.03 23.21 30.21
C ASP A 81 11.49 23.72 28.83
N THR A 82 10.54 24.22 28.04
CA THR A 82 10.79 24.73 26.69
C THR A 82 11.20 26.20 26.70
N PHE A 83 11.01 26.92 27.81
CA PHE A 83 11.40 28.33 27.98
C PHE A 83 12.44 28.49 29.11
N PRO A 84 13.66 27.93 28.98
CA PRO A 84 14.66 28.05 30.03
C PRO A 84 15.09 29.51 30.23
N PRO A 85 15.44 29.93 31.46
CA PRO A 85 16.01 31.25 31.70
C PRO A 85 17.36 31.38 30.97
N ARG A 86 17.69 32.61 30.52
CA ARG A 86 19.01 32.95 29.95
C ARG A 86 20.13 32.41 30.85
N THR A 87 20.87 31.40 30.40
CA THR A 87 22.04 30.91 31.11
C THR A 87 23.25 31.76 30.73
N THR A 88 24.04 32.18 31.71
CA THR A 88 25.20 33.07 31.50
C THR A 88 26.41 32.37 30.87
N HIS A 89 26.27 31.11 30.43
CA HIS A 89 27.37 30.29 29.90
C HIS A 89 26.95 29.56 28.62
N GLY A 90 27.17 30.25 27.49
CA GLY A 90 27.58 29.69 26.20
C GLY A 90 26.82 28.48 25.68
N PHE A 91 25.71 28.77 24.98
CA PHE A 91 25.12 28.16 23.77
C PHE A 91 23.60 28.44 23.87
N ASP A 92 23.21 29.66 23.52
CA ASP A 92 21.80 30.10 23.49
C ASP A 92 21.14 29.53 22.22
N ASP A 93 20.81 28.24 22.22
CA ASP A 93 19.90 27.68 21.21
C ASP A 93 18.46 27.92 21.68
N GLN A 94 18.00 29.17 21.55
CA GLN A 94 16.63 29.53 21.90
C GLN A 94 15.68 28.88 20.90
N ARG A 95 15.04 27.78 21.31
CA ARG A 95 14.06 27.04 20.49
C ARG A 95 12.98 27.95 19.91
N PHE A 96 12.53 28.96 20.65
CA PHE A 96 11.55 29.93 20.20
C PHE A 96 12.19 31.29 19.93
N VAL A 97 12.00 31.80 18.72
CA VAL A 97 12.48 33.12 18.28
C VAL A 97 11.33 34.06 17.93
N ASP A 98 11.59 35.36 17.99
CA ASP A 98 10.66 36.44 17.64
C ASP A 98 9.27 36.37 18.32
N PRO A 99 9.19 36.32 19.67
CA PRO A 99 7.91 36.26 20.36
C PRO A 99 7.09 37.54 20.18
N SER A 100 5.78 37.37 19.97
CA SER A 100 4.81 38.46 19.95
C SER A 100 4.70 39.13 21.32
N ALA A 101 4.22 40.38 21.34
CA ALA A 101 3.82 41.01 22.59
C ALA A 101 2.69 40.19 23.26
N PRO A 102 2.73 39.96 24.59
CA PRO A 102 1.67 39.24 25.29
C PRO A 102 0.31 39.93 25.13
N ARG A 103 -0.72 39.17 24.79
CA ARG A 103 -2.11 39.64 24.64
C ARG A 103 -3.01 38.99 25.67
N GLU A 104 -3.89 39.75 26.31
CA GLU A 104 -4.90 39.17 27.20
C GLU A 104 -5.83 38.22 26.43
N SER A 105 -6.04 37.03 27.00
CA SER A 105 -6.89 35.99 26.43
C SER A 105 -7.58 35.20 27.56
N SER A 106 -8.52 34.34 27.21
CA SER A 106 -9.12 33.40 28.16
C SER A 106 -9.29 32.04 27.52
N VAL A 107 -8.91 30.99 28.25
CA VAL A 107 -9.04 29.60 27.82
C VAL A 107 -9.86 28.89 28.89
N ARG A 108 -10.94 28.22 28.47
CA ARG A 108 -11.83 27.44 29.36
C ARG A 108 -12.28 28.21 30.61
N GLY A 109 -12.54 29.52 30.48
CA GLY A 109 -13.01 30.38 31.56
C GLY A 109 -11.93 30.91 32.51
N ARG A 110 -10.65 30.59 32.26
CA ARG A 110 -9.51 31.12 33.02
C ARG A 110 -8.82 32.24 32.25
N PRO A 111 -8.47 33.38 32.88
CA PRO A 111 -7.73 34.46 32.22
C PRO A 111 -6.25 34.09 32.04
N GLY A 112 -5.66 34.51 30.92
CA GLY A 112 -4.27 34.20 30.59
C GLY A 112 -3.64 35.17 29.60
N TRP A 113 -2.36 34.94 29.33
CA TRP A 113 -1.54 35.74 28.42
C TRP A 113 -1.15 34.91 27.20
N GLU A 114 -1.63 35.32 26.03
CA GLU A 114 -1.33 34.71 24.75
C GLU A 114 -0.02 35.26 24.17
N VAL A 115 0.87 34.36 23.74
CA VAL A 115 2.14 34.68 23.08
C VAL A 115 2.35 33.73 21.91
N THR A 116 2.71 34.26 20.75
CA THR A 116 3.08 33.50 19.55
C THR A 116 4.58 33.65 19.30
N ALA A 117 5.29 32.59 18.97
CA ALA A 117 6.70 32.61 18.60
C ALA A 117 7.00 31.61 17.48
N ARG A 118 8.12 31.76 16.78
CA ARG A 118 8.58 30.80 15.76
C ARG A 118 9.45 29.72 16.41
N ASP A 119 9.13 28.45 16.23
CA ASP A 119 9.98 27.31 16.63
C ASP A 119 11.10 27.13 15.59
N HIS A 120 12.36 27.27 16.01
CA HIS A 120 13.53 27.20 15.12
C HIS A 120 13.78 25.79 14.55
N HIS A 121 13.43 24.72 15.27
CA HIS A 121 13.62 23.35 14.80
C HIS A 121 12.62 22.95 13.72
N MET A 122 11.40 23.45 13.82
CA MET A 122 10.29 23.11 12.93
C MET A 122 10.02 24.19 11.87
N ASN A 123 10.60 25.38 12.04
CA ASN A 123 10.36 26.58 11.23
C ASN A 123 8.88 27.03 11.13
N GLU A 124 8.09 26.77 12.17
CA GLU A 124 6.65 27.06 12.23
C GLU A 124 6.29 28.01 13.39
N ALA A 125 5.15 28.68 13.29
CA ALA A 125 4.62 29.53 14.37
C ALA A 125 3.84 28.68 15.39
N VAL A 126 4.15 28.88 16.68
CA VAL A 126 3.50 28.21 17.81
C VAL A 126 2.93 29.26 18.76
N THR A 127 1.69 29.03 19.20
CA THR A 127 0.95 29.93 20.09
C THR A 127 0.70 29.25 21.43
N TYR A 128 1.07 29.93 22.51
CA TYR A 128 0.78 29.55 23.88
C TYR A 128 -0.19 30.53 24.54
N VAL A 129 -1.03 30.05 25.45
CA VAL A 129 -1.73 30.90 26.44
C VAL A 129 -1.32 30.44 27.83
N PHE A 130 -0.71 31.32 28.61
CA PHE A 130 -0.30 31.02 29.99
C PHE A 130 -1.32 31.54 31.00
N ASP A 131 -1.70 30.73 31.97
CA ASP A 131 -2.60 31.11 33.06
C ASP A 131 -2.05 32.31 33.82
N ALA A 132 -2.87 33.34 34.03
CA ALA A 132 -2.41 34.59 34.66
C ALA A 132 -2.07 34.42 36.15
N GLU A 133 -2.58 33.39 36.83
CA GLU A 133 -2.38 33.14 38.27
C GLU A 133 -1.33 32.04 38.51
N LEU A 134 -1.47 30.91 37.83
CA LEU A 134 -0.67 29.71 38.02
C LEU A 134 0.60 29.69 37.16
N GLY A 135 0.62 30.43 36.04
CA GLY A 135 1.74 30.46 35.09
C GLY A 135 1.91 29.18 34.25
N VAL A 136 0.94 28.25 34.32
CA VAL A 136 0.92 27.03 33.51
C VAL A 136 0.37 27.32 32.11
N ALA A 137 0.77 26.55 31.09
CA ALA A 137 0.16 26.71 29.77
C ALA A 137 -1.27 26.14 29.78
N LEU A 138 -2.23 27.03 29.50
CA LEU A 138 -3.64 26.70 29.29
C LEU A 138 -3.93 26.28 27.86
N ARG A 139 -3.18 26.78 26.88
CA ARG A 139 -3.33 26.38 25.47
C ARG A 139 -1.97 26.27 24.79
N TRP A 140 -1.87 25.29 23.91
CA TRP A 140 -0.84 25.15 22.89
C TRP A 140 -1.55 25.04 21.54
N GLN A 141 -1.06 25.75 20.53
CA GLN A 141 -1.63 25.73 19.19
C GLN A 141 -0.56 25.90 18.12
N ARG A 142 -0.71 25.16 17.02
CA ARG A 142 0.13 25.23 15.82
C ARG A 142 -0.72 24.90 14.60
N GLY A 143 -0.91 25.85 13.69
CA GLY A 143 -1.89 25.70 12.61
C GLY A 143 -3.28 25.39 13.17
N GLU A 144 -3.90 24.32 12.68
CA GLU A 144 -5.21 23.83 13.14
C GLU A 144 -5.13 22.93 14.39
N GLU A 145 -3.94 22.45 14.74
CA GLU A 145 -3.74 21.58 15.90
C GLU A 145 -3.71 22.42 17.17
N TRP A 146 -4.49 22.02 18.18
CA TRP A 146 -4.48 22.68 19.48
C TRP A 146 -4.78 21.72 20.63
N MET A 147 -4.31 22.09 21.82
CA MET A 147 -4.71 21.46 23.08
C MET A 147 -5.03 22.54 24.10
N GLU A 148 -6.07 22.32 24.89
CA GLU A 148 -6.46 23.22 25.97
C GLU A 148 -6.56 22.49 27.31
N LEU A 149 -6.09 23.13 28.37
CA LEU A 149 -6.13 22.63 29.75
C LEU A 149 -7.28 23.30 30.51
N SER A 150 -8.15 22.49 31.13
CA SER A 150 -9.11 22.95 32.13
C SER A 150 -8.75 22.41 33.52
N ASP A 151 -9.20 23.15 34.54
CA ASP A 151 -9.06 22.79 35.95
C ASP A 151 -7.63 22.46 36.41
N PRO A 152 -6.60 23.25 36.02
CA PRO A 152 -5.23 22.97 36.41
C PRO A 152 -5.04 23.08 37.92
N THR A 153 -4.45 22.06 38.53
CA THR A 153 -3.99 22.08 39.92
C THR A 153 -2.49 21.87 39.96
N LEU A 154 -1.77 22.81 40.57
CA LEU A 154 -0.31 22.81 40.68
C LEU A 154 0.10 22.46 42.12
N ASP A 155 1.20 21.74 42.28
CA ASP A 155 1.71 21.21 43.56
C ASP A 155 0.74 20.26 44.26
N GLU A 156 -0.07 19.52 43.51
CA GLU A 156 -0.90 18.44 44.07
C GLU A 156 -0.01 17.30 44.59
N THR A 157 -0.36 16.75 45.76
CA THR A 157 0.34 15.59 46.32
C THR A 157 -0.39 14.31 45.90
N PHE A 158 0.30 13.40 45.22
CA PHE A 158 -0.24 12.11 44.78
C PHE A 158 0.32 10.96 45.63
N ASP A 159 -0.43 9.87 45.71
CA ASP A 159 0.07 8.57 46.21
C ASP A 159 0.91 7.91 45.11
N ASP A 160 2.12 7.44 45.43
CA ASP A 160 3.01 6.77 44.45
C ASP A 160 2.36 5.55 43.77
N ASN A 161 1.42 4.89 44.46
CA ASN A 161 0.67 3.76 43.89
C ASN A 161 -0.23 4.17 42.72
N LEU A 162 -0.55 5.46 42.59
CA LEU A 162 -1.32 5.98 41.46
C LEU A 162 -0.59 5.77 40.14
N PHE A 163 0.75 5.78 40.14
CA PHE A 163 1.59 5.61 38.94
C PHE A 163 2.06 4.17 38.74
N ARG A 164 1.32 3.19 39.29
CA ARG A 164 1.59 1.77 39.12
C ARG A 164 0.35 1.04 38.63
N TRP A 165 0.51 0.16 37.65
CA TRP A 165 -0.53 -0.78 37.23
C TRP A 165 -0.37 -2.12 37.97
N THR A 166 -1.46 -2.65 38.50
CA THR A 166 -1.47 -3.94 39.23
C THR A 166 -2.45 -4.97 38.63
N GLY A 167 -3.11 -4.63 37.52
CA GLY A 167 -4.03 -5.52 36.82
C GLY A 167 -3.33 -6.43 35.79
N PRO A 168 -4.09 -7.25 35.06
CA PRO A 168 -3.57 -8.06 33.96
C PRO A 168 -2.86 -7.18 32.93
N SER A 169 -1.72 -7.64 32.42
CA SER A 169 -1.02 -6.99 31.31
C SER A 169 -0.28 -7.99 30.43
N ARG A 170 -0.11 -7.64 29.16
CA ARG A 170 0.71 -8.39 28.20
C ARG A 170 2.08 -7.73 28.10
N PRO A 171 3.19 -8.50 28.13
CA PRO A 171 4.52 -7.94 27.91
C PRO A 171 4.66 -7.49 26.45
N ALA A 172 5.35 -6.37 26.25
CA ALA A 172 5.85 -5.93 24.96
C ALA A 172 7.33 -5.57 25.07
N GLU A 173 8.11 -5.93 24.05
CA GLU A 173 9.45 -5.40 23.90
C GLU A 173 9.37 -3.90 23.61
N ASP A 174 10.29 -3.14 24.20
CA ASP A 174 10.40 -1.74 23.85
C ASP A 174 11.18 -1.58 22.54
N GLU A 175 10.44 -1.65 21.43
CA GLU A 175 10.98 -1.55 20.07
C GLU A 175 11.84 -0.29 19.88
N ILE A 176 11.51 0.81 20.56
CA ILE A 176 12.30 2.06 20.52
C ILE A 176 13.69 1.84 21.14
N ALA A 177 13.78 1.20 22.31
CA ALA A 177 15.05 0.85 22.94
C ALA A 177 15.84 -0.18 22.14
N LYS A 178 15.17 -1.11 21.46
CA LYS A 178 15.80 -2.08 20.55
C LYS A 178 16.43 -1.36 19.36
N HIS A 179 15.66 -0.54 18.65
CA HIS A 179 16.15 0.25 17.52
C HIS A 179 17.29 1.21 17.91
N GLN A 180 17.22 1.87 19.07
CA GLN A 180 18.30 2.75 19.51
C GLN A 180 19.59 1.96 19.79
N ARG A 181 19.49 0.81 20.48
CA ARG A 181 20.66 -0.07 20.72
C ARG A 181 21.26 -0.58 19.42
N GLU A 182 20.42 -0.99 18.47
CA GLU A 182 20.84 -1.43 17.15
C GLU A 182 21.52 -0.29 16.37
N HIS A 183 20.96 0.92 16.41
CA HIS A 183 21.55 2.10 15.78
C HIS A 183 22.91 2.47 16.40
N GLU A 184 23.03 2.52 17.73
CA GLU A 184 24.28 2.81 18.43
C GLU A 184 25.35 1.72 18.21
N LYS A 185 24.93 0.46 18.12
CA LYS A 185 25.82 -0.66 17.77
C LYS A 185 26.32 -0.51 16.33
N ARG A 186 25.42 -0.25 15.38
CA ARG A 186 25.73 -0.02 13.97
C ARG A 186 26.69 1.17 13.80
N GLN A 187 26.46 2.29 14.48
CA GLN A 187 27.36 3.45 14.43
C GLN A 187 28.75 3.14 14.99
N ARG A 188 28.85 2.36 16.07
CA ARG A 188 30.15 1.92 16.62
C ARG A 188 30.89 0.96 15.69
N GLU A 189 30.17 0.05 15.03
CA GLU A 189 30.74 -0.87 14.05
C GLU A 189 31.21 -0.11 12.81
N LEU A 190 30.42 0.82 12.27
CA LEU A 190 30.84 1.67 11.14
C LEU A 190 32.06 2.54 11.48
N ALA A 191 32.15 3.04 12.71
CA ALA A 191 33.27 3.85 13.17
C ALA A 191 34.56 3.03 13.37
N SER A 192 34.47 1.71 13.55
CA SER A 192 35.65 0.84 13.70
C SER A 192 36.22 0.35 12.38
N ILE A 193 35.47 0.45 11.28
CA ILE A 193 35.94 0.10 9.94
C ILE A 193 36.95 1.16 9.47
N PRO A 194 38.19 0.79 9.14
CA PRO A 194 39.16 1.73 8.61
C PRO A 194 38.62 2.41 7.34
N GLN A 195 38.56 3.74 7.37
CA GLN A 195 38.01 4.54 6.27
C GLN A 195 39.10 4.82 5.23
N ALA A 196 38.90 4.37 4.00
CA ALA A 196 39.77 4.67 2.86
C ALA A 196 39.22 5.90 2.13
N ILE A 197 39.48 7.08 2.68
CA ILE A 197 38.94 8.35 2.17
C ILE A 197 39.85 8.87 1.03
N PRO A 198 39.29 9.36 -0.08
CA PRO A 198 40.04 10.08 -1.11
C PRO A 198 40.80 11.28 -0.51
N SER A 199 42.09 11.40 -0.79
CA SER A 199 42.89 12.57 -0.38
C SER A 199 42.74 13.76 -1.33
N TRP A 200 42.09 13.56 -2.48
CA TRP A 200 41.78 14.60 -3.45
C TRP A 200 40.31 14.53 -3.86
N LEU A 201 39.64 15.68 -3.86
CA LEU A 201 38.30 15.88 -4.40
C LEU A 201 38.25 17.23 -5.15
N PRO A 202 37.35 17.39 -6.15
CA PRO A 202 37.24 18.61 -6.95
C PRO A 202 36.86 19.86 -6.14
N LEU A 203 36.21 19.68 -4.98
CA LEU A 203 35.76 20.73 -4.06
C LEU A 203 35.88 20.23 -2.59
N THR A 204 35.77 21.14 -1.62
CA THR A 204 35.69 20.77 -0.19
C THR A 204 34.35 20.10 0.09
N THR A 205 34.39 18.89 0.64
CA THR A 205 33.21 18.02 0.84
C THR A 205 33.07 17.56 2.28
N HIS A 206 31.88 17.03 2.60
CA HIS A 206 31.61 16.23 3.78
C HIS A 206 31.59 14.74 3.38
N VAL A 207 32.15 13.89 4.23
CA VAL A 207 32.18 12.43 4.05
C VAL A 207 31.43 11.81 5.22
N GLN A 208 30.47 10.93 4.92
CA GLN A 208 29.67 10.23 5.91
C GLN A 208 29.61 8.74 5.58
N SER A 209 29.86 7.87 6.56
CA SER A 209 29.64 6.42 6.41
C SER A 209 28.13 6.12 6.35
N LEU A 210 27.70 5.40 5.33
CA LEU A 210 26.32 4.97 5.15
C LEU A 210 26.11 3.55 5.69
N SER A 211 26.95 2.62 5.25
CA SER A 211 26.90 1.20 5.62
C SER A 211 28.29 0.57 5.54
N GLY A 212 28.45 -0.64 6.07
CA GLY A 212 29.72 -1.35 6.07
C GLY A 212 29.75 -2.53 7.05
N ASN A 213 30.66 -3.46 6.80
CA ASN A 213 30.85 -4.66 7.59
C ASN A 213 32.33 -4.85 7.93
N HIS A 214 32.67 -4.83 9.22
CA HIS A 214 34.07 -4.91 9.66
C HIS A 214 34.73 -6.26 9.33
N ARG A 215 33.95 -7.34 9.17
CA ARG A 215 34.48 -8.69 8.90
C ARG A 215 34.95 -8.80 7.46
N THR A 216 34.20 -8.22 6.53
CA THR A 216 34.47 -8.26 5.09
C THR A 216 35.31 -7.06 4.61
N GLY A 217 35.44 -6.03 5.45
CA GLY A 217 36.06 -4.76 5.07
C GLY A 217 35.18 -3.88 4.16
N GLU A 218 33.95 -4.32 3.91
CA GLU A 218 32.95 -3.58 3.14
C GLU A 218 32.68 -2.22 3.78
N LEU A 219 32.62 -1.19 2.94
CA LEU A 219 32.28 0.16 3.37
C LEU A 219 31.63 0.94 2.23
N THR A 220 30.51 1.60 2.52
CA THR A 220 29.86 2.57 1.63
C THR A 220 29.91 3.95 2.27
N LEU A 221 30.48 4.91 1.55
CA LEU A 221 30.61 6.30 1.96
C LEU A 221 29.74 7.19 1.07
N SER A 222 28.99 8.11 1.68
CA SER A 222 28.40 9.27 1.01
C SER A 222 29.43 10.39 0.96
N ILE A 223 29.67 10.92 -0.23
CA ILE A 223 30.58 12.06 -0.44
C ILE A 223 29.74 13.21 -1.02
N GLY A 224 29.57 14.28 -0.24
CA GLY A 224 28.69 15.40 -0.56
C GLY A 224 29.39 16.76 -0.55
N GLY A 225 28.99 17.65 -1.47
CA GLY A 225 29.43 19.06 -1.60
C GLY A 225 28.42 19.88 -2.43
N ASN A 226 28.81 21.06 -2.94
CA ASN A 226 27.96 21.92 -3.80
C ASN A 226 27.66 21.34 -5.22
N ALA A 227 27.65 20.01 -5.35
CA ALA A 227 27.62 19.15 -6.55
C ALA A 227 29.01 18.82 -7.16
N PRO A 228 29.23 17.56 -7.62
CA PRO A 228 28.32 16.41 -7.56
C PRO A 228 28.39 15.62 -6.23
N GLN A 229 27.24 15.09 -5.78
CA GLN A 229 27.14 14.12 -4.68
C GLN A 229 27.22 12.70 -5.26
N PHE A 230 28.02 11.83 -4.63
CA PHE A 230 28.19 10.44 -5.08
C PHE A 230 28.45 9.49 -3.90
N THR A 231 28.27 8.20 -4.13
CA THR A 231 28.64 7.15 -3.19
C THR A 231 29.92 6.47 -3.63
N LEU A 232 30.84 6.26 -2.69
CA LEU A 232 32.05 5.44 -2.88
C LEU A 232 31.88 4.14 -2.10
N ARG A 233 31.82 3.02 -2.82
CA ARG A 233 31.78 1.67 -2.26
C ARG A 233 33.16 1.04 -2.30
N ARG A 234 33.49 0.24 -1.29
CA ARG A 234 34.74 -0.53 -1.20
C ARG A 234 34.45 -1.92 -0.64
N TRP A 235 35.03 -2.96 -1.24
CA TRP A 235 35.01 -4.33 -0.71
C TRP A 235 36.28 -5.09 -1.08
N VAL A 236 36.60 -6.15 -0.32
CA VAL A 236 37.71 -7.05 -0.65
C VAL A 236 37.31 -7.91 -1.86
N THR A 237 38.09 -7.83 -2.93
CA THR A 237 37.81 -8.45 -4.23
C THR A 237 37.62 -9.97 -4.12
N ALA A 238 38.42 -10.62 -3.26
CA ALA A 238 38.35 -12.07 -3.06
C ALA A 238 37.12 -12.55 -2.27
N ILE A 239 36.46 -11.67 -1.50
CA ILE A 239 35.23 -12.00 -0.75
C ILE A 239 34.01 -11.93 -1.69
N GLY A 240 34.07 -11.09 -2.72
CA GLY A 240 32.98 -10.89 -3.68
C GLY A 240 32.26 -9.56 -3.49
N GLU A 241 31.47 -9.19 -4.50
CA GLU A 241 30.72 -7.94 -4.50
C GLU A 241 29.53 -8.01 -3.52
N PRO A 242 29.39 -7.04 -2.60
CA PRO A 242 28.23 -6.94 -1.73
C PRO A 242 26.96 -6.58 -2.51
N ALA A 243 25.80 -7.00 -1.99
CA ALA A 243 24.51 -6.61 -2.52
C ALA A 243 24.36 -5.08 -2.56
N LEU A 244 23.59 -4.58 -3.54
CA LEU A 244 23.26 -3.17 -3.60
C LEU A 244 22.18 -2.87 -2.57
N GLU A 245 22.51 -1.99 -1.62
CA GLU A 245 21.56 -1.41 -0.67
C GLU A 245 21.35 0.07 -0.98
N TRP A 246 20.23 0.62 -0.53
CA TRP A 246 19.95 2.04 -0.65
C TRP A 246 21.07 2.91 -0.04
N PRO A 247 21.53 3.98 -0.73
CA PRO A 247 21.06 4.52 -2.01
C PRO A 247 21.79 3.96 -3.25
N SER A 248 22.66 2.97 -3.10
CA SER A 248 23.48 2.41 -4.19
C SER A 248 22.66 1.63 -5.23
N ASP A 249 21.57 0.99 -4.79
CA ASP A 249 20.59 0.29 -5.63
C ASP A 249 19.90 1.19 -6.67
N SER A 250 19.73 2.46 -6.33
CA SER A 250 19.02 3.47 -7.14
C SER A 250 19.95 4.38 -7.95
N THR A 251 21.27 4.35 -7.67
CA THR A 251 22.26 5.18 -8.36
C THR A 251 23.00 4.36 -9.42
N PRO A 252 23.26 4.89 -10.63
CA PRO A 252 24.02 4.17 -11.65
C PRO A 252 25.52 4.16 -11.32
N GLU A 253 26.21 3.07 -11.71
CA GLU A 253 27.67 2.97 -11.68
C GLU A 253 28.28 4.03 -12.61
N ARG A 254 29.26 4.79 -12.11
CA ARG A 254 30.05 5.75 -12.89
C ARG A 254 31.47 5.26 -13.15
N TYR A 255 32.03 4.53 -12.19
CA TYR A 255 33.39 4.04 -12.29
C TYR A 255 33.62 2.85 -11.35
N ARG A 256 34.43 1.89 -11.79
CA ARG A 256 34.84 0.73 -10.98
C ARG A 256 36.30 0.37 -11.27
N GLN A 257 37.08 0.11 -10.22
CA GLN A 257 38.47 -0.32 -10.36
C GLN A 257 38.91 -1.17 -9.17
N SER A 258 39.71 -2.21 -9.46
CA SER A 258 40.39 -3.01 -8.44
C SER A 258 41.84 -2.53 -8.24
N ILE A 259 42.23 -2.33 -6.98
CA ILE A 259 43.58 -1.90 -6.58
C ILE A 259 44.05 -2.80 -5.43
N GLY A 260 45.05 -3.64 -5.70
CA GLY A 260 45.50 -4.65 -4.75
C GLY A 260 44.36 -5.63 -4.43
N ASP A 261 44.09 -5.84 -3.14
CA ASP A 261 43.02 -6.73 -2.67
C ASP A 261 41.64 -6.08 -2.71
N TRP A 262 41.54 -4.77 -2.95
CA TRP A 262 40.30 -4.01 -2.89
C TRP A 262 39.68 -3.76 -4.26
N THR A 263 38.35 -3.69 -4.31
CA THR A 263 37.61 -3.09 -5.41
C THR A 263 36.87 -1.86 -4.91
N TYR A 264 36.95 -0.77 -5.69
CA TYR A 264 36.30 0.50 -5.43
C TYR A 264 35.31 0.79 -6.55
N GLU A 265 34.15 1.33 -6.18
CA GLU A 265 33.09 1.71 -7.10
C GLU A 265 32.53 3.09 -6.73
N ILE A 266 32.37 3.96 -7.74
CA ILE A 266 31.72 5.25 -7.63
C ILE A 266 30.34 5.15 -8.30
N ARG A 267 29.28 5.53 -7.58
CA ARG A 267 27.92 5.63 -8.12
C ARG A 267 27.34 7.03 -7.90
N SER A 268 26.62 7.55 -8.88
CA SER A 268 25.99 8.88 -8.79
C SER A 268 24.90 9.07 -9.84
N TYR A 269 23.83 9.80 -9.50
CA TYR A 269 22.87 10.29 -10.49
C TYR A 269 23.49 11.27 -11.49
N ASN A 270 24.50 12.05 -11.06
CA ASN A 270 25.20 12.98 -11.94
C ASN A 270 26.29 12.26 -12.74
N GLU A 271 26.56 12.73 -13.95
CA GLU A 271 27.78 12.35 -14.65
C GLU A 271 28.99 12.90 -13.91
N ILE A 272 30.05 12.08 -13.84
CA ILE A 272 31.35 12.47 -13.30
C ILE A 272 32.36 12.14 -14.39
N ASP A 273 33.27 13.07 -14.64
CA ASP A 273 34.32 12.86 -15.63
C ASP A 273 35.19 11.65 -15.27
N HIS A 274 35.54 10.85 -16.27
CA HIS A 274 36.28 9.61 -16.06
C HIS A 274 37.68 9.85 -15.46
N ASP A 275 38.36 10.93 -15.87
CA ASP A 275 39.68 11.28 -15.34
C ASP A 275 39.57 11.76 -13.88
N ASP A 276 38.47 12.42 -13.52
CA ASP A 276 38.17 12.77 -12.14
C ASP A 276 37.88 11.52 -11.29
N CYS A 277 37.11 10.56 -11.79
CA CYS A 277 36.88 9.28 -11.11
C CYS A 277 38.19 8.51 -10.86
N LEU A 278 39.05 8.41 -11.88
CA LEU A 278 40.39 7.83 -11.76
C LEU A 278 41.20 8.52 -10.68
N ARG A 279 41.25 9.86 -10.72
CA ARG A 279 42.02 10.65 -9.75
C ARG A 279 41.49 10.54 -8.33
N ILE A 280 40.17 10.42 -8.15
CA ILE A 280 39.54 10.17 -6.85
C ILE A 280 40.02 8.84 -6.29
N VAL A 281 39.92 7.76 -7.09
CA VAL A 281 40.28 6.40 -6.67
C VAL A 281 41.79 6.29 -6.41
N ASP A 282 42.64 6.86 -7.26
CA ASP A 282 44.10 6.90 -7.07
C ASP A 282 44.51 7.71 -5.83
N SER A 283 43.68 8.65 -5.38
CA SER A 283 43.95 9.45 -4.19
C SER A 283 43.58 8.78 -2.87
N ILE A 284 42.91 7.61 -2.92
CA ILE A 284 42.44 6.91 -1.73
C ILE A 284 43.63 6.47 -0.87
N VAL A 285 43.58 6.80 0.41
CA VAL A 285 44.59 6.36 1.37
C VAL A 285 44.54 4.84 1.52
N HIS A 286 45.70 4.20 1.39
CA HIS A 286 45.81 2.75 1.51
C HIS A 286 45.42 2.26 2.90
N VAL A 287 44.67 1.16 2.93
CA VAL A 287 44.17 0.49 4.12
C VAL A 287 44.40 -1.01 3.93
N ASP A 288 44.94 -1.68 4.95
CA ASP A 288 45.13 -3.13 4.93
C ASP A 288 43.76 -3.85 4.98
N PRO A 289 43.57 -4.96 4.23
CA PRO A 289 42.38 -5.79 4.36
C PRO A 289 42.26 -6.40 5.77
N PRO A 290 41.08 -6.91 6.15
CA PRO A 290 40.92 -7.65 7.41
C PRO A 290 41.98 -8.75 7.54
N ASP A 291 42.57 -8.89 8.74
CA ASP A 291 43.64 -9.87 9.05
C ASP A 291 43.05 -11.29 9.21
N ARG A 292 42.39 -11.78 8.15
CA ARG A 292 41.72 -13.09 8.05
C ARG A 292 41.71 -13.55 6.58
N ASP A 293 41.67 -14.86 6.37
CA ASP A 293 41.56 -15.43 5.02
C ASP A 293 40.16 -15.12 4.43
N PRO A 294 40.07 -14.48 3.24
CA PRO A 294 38.82 -14.26 2.53
C PRO A 294 37.96 -15.52 2.37
N ALA A 295 38.57 -16.69 2.15
CA ALA A 295 37.83 -17.94 1.97
C ALA A 295 37.11 -18.40 3.25
N GLU A 296 37.71 -18.17 4.42
CA GLU A 296 37.05 -18.45 5.70
C GLU A 296 35.88 -17.50 5.94
N ILE A 297 36.03 -16.22 5.59
CA ILE A 297 34.96 -15.23 5.73
C ILE A 297 33.78 -15.58 4.82
N VAL A 298 34.03 -15.97 3.57
CA VAL A 298 32.99 -16.40 2.63
C VAL A 298 32.22 -17.61 3.17
N ALA A 299 32.92 -18.65 3.63
CA ALA A 299 32.27 -19.85 4.18
C ALA A 299 31.42 -19.55 5.43
N GLU A 300 31.88 -18.65 6.30
CA GLU A 300 31.08 -18.19 7.46
C GLU A 300 29.83 -17.43 7.04
N LEU A 301 29.93 -16.52 6.05
CA LEU A 301 28.78 -15.77 5.55
C LEU A 301 27.75 -16.68 4.87
N GLU A 302 28.22 -17.66 4.09
CA GLU A 302 27.34 -18.67 3.48
C GLU A 302 26.62 -19.51 4.55
N ALA A 303 27.34 -19.90 5.62
CA ALA A 303 26.73 -20.62 6.74
C ALA A 303 25.73 -19.75 7.51
N GLU A 304 26.04 -18.48 7.77
CA GLU A 304 25.13 -17.54 8.44
C GLU A 304 23.90 -17.22 7.60
N GLU A 305 24.05 -17.09 6.29
CA GLU A 305 22.93 -16.91 5.36
C GLU A 305 22.05 -18.15 5.34
N HIS A 306 22.66 -19.35 5.30
CA HIS A 306 21.95 -20.61 5.41
C HIS A 306 21.19 -20.71 6.75
N ASP A 307 21.85 -20.43 7.87
CA ASP A 307 21.24 -20.46 9.20
C ASP A 307 20.10 -19.43 9.33
N ARG A 308 20.25 -18.25 8.72
CA ARG A 308 19.20 -17.22 8.70
C ARG A 308 18.01 -17.68 7.88
N HIS A 309 18.24 -18.19 6.67
CA HIS A 309 17.18 -18.73 5.82
C HIS A 309 16.46 -19.89 6.50
N GLU A 310 17.21 -20.77 7.16
CA GLU A 310 16.67 -21.88 7.95
C GLU A 310 15.79 -21.36 9.10
N ALA A 311 16.25 -20.34 9.82
CA ALA A 311 15.49 -19.71 10.89
C ALA A 311 14.21 -19.01 10.38
N GLU A 312 14.26 -18.37 9.21
CA GLU A 312 13.10 -17.75 8.56
C GLU A 312 12.07 -18.80 8.16
N VAL A 313 12.50 -19.92 7.57
CA VAL A 313 11.61 -21.04 7.26
C VAL A 313 10.98 -21.58 8.54
N LEU A 314 11.77 -21.86 9.57
CA LEU A 314 11.26 -22.35 10.87
C LEU A 314 10.27 -21.37 11.51
N ALA A 315 10.54 -20.07 11.48
CA ALA A 315 9.62 -19.05 11.98
C ALA A 315 8.29 -19.02 11.18
N THR A 316 8.36 -19.30 9.89
CA THR A 316 7.19 -19.35 9.01
C THR A 316 6.30 -20.55 9.34
N LEU A 317 6.88 -21.72 9.66
CA LEU A 317 6.15 -22.94 10.02
C LEU A 317 5.26 -22.80 11.27
N GLY A 318 5.51 -21.80 12.11
CA GLY A 318 4.59 -21.46 13.21
C GLY A 318 4.55 -22.48 14.34
N THR A 319 5.68 -23.16 14.60
CA THR A 319 5.81 -24.14 15.68
C THR A 319 5.39 -23.56 17.03
N GLY A 320 4.45 -24.23 17.71
CA GLY A 320 3.87 -23.84 18.99
C GLY A 320 2.80 -22.76 18.93
N ARG A 321 2.38 -22.28 17.74
CA ARG A 321 1.30 -21.30 17.62
C ARG A 321 -0.04 -21.90 18.04
N ILE A 322 -0.80 -21.13 18.83
CA ILE A 322 -2.13 -21.53 19.31
C ILE A 322 -3.17 -20.94 18.35
N LEU A 323 -3.99 -21.80 17.74
CA LEU A 323 -4.99 -21.46 16.73
C LEU A 323 -5.86 -20.26 17.12
N THR A 324 -6.37 -20.23 18.36
CA THR A 324 -7.28 -19.18 18.84
C THR A 324 -6.67 -17.78 18.88
N ASN A 325 -5.34 -17.66 18.82
CA ASN A 325 -4.65 -16.36 18.81
C ASN A 325 -4.58 -15.73 17.41
N HIS A 326 -4.92 -16.49 16.35
CA HIS A 326 -4.72 -16.11 14.94
C HIS A 326 -6.04 -15.99 14.15
N LEU A 327 -7.20 -16.00 14.82
CA LEU A 327 -8.51 -16.06 14.14
C LEU A 327 -8.94 -14.78 13.41
N LYS A 328 -8.14 -13.70 13.42
CA LYS A 328 -8.54 -12.38 12.91
C LYS A 328 -7.80 -12.01 11.63
N GLY A 329 -8.46 -12.13 10.49
CA GLY A 329 -7.98 -11.57 9.21
C GLY A 329 -6.73 -12.27 8.65
N GLU A 330 -6.43 -13.48 9.12
CA GLU A 330 -5.30 -14.29 8.67
C GLU A 330 -5.80 -15.51 7.89
N SER A 331 -5.07 -15.90 6.84
CA SER A 331 -5.31 -17.15 6.10
C SER A 331 -4.64 -18.32 6.83
N LEU A 332 -5.42 -19.03 7.66
CA LEU A 332 -4.91 -20.09 8.54
C LEU A 332 -4.50 -21.35 7.78
N PHE A 333 -3.28 -21.83 8.02
CA PHE A 333 -2.72 -23.06 7.45
C PHE A 333 -2.31 -24.03 8.56
N ILE A 334 -3.16 -25.00 8.86
CA ILE A 334 -3.13 -25.75 10.11
C ILE A 334 -2.60 -27.15 9.86
N ARG A 335 -1.53 -27.53 10.58
CA ARG A 335 -1.02 -28.89 10.60
C ARG A 335 -1.93 -29.77 11.47
N THR A 336 -2.48 -30.83 10.89
CA THR A 336 -3.34 -31.80 11.59
C THR A 336 -2.78 -33.23 11.56
N ASP A 337 -1.73 -33.49 10.78
CA ASP A 337 -0.97 -34.73 10.80
C ASP A 337 0.49 -34.47 11.20
N PHE A 338 0.91 -35.11 12.30
CA PHE A 338 2.26 -34.99 12.88
C PHE A 338 3.12 -36.23 12.60
N SER A 339 2.78 -37.05 11.60
CA SER A 339 3.49 -38.30 11.31
C SER A 339 4.87 -38.09 10.67
N ASP A 340 5.07 -36.97 9.98
CA ASP A 340 6.29 -36.62 9.26
C ASP A 340 6.54 -35.09 9.30
N ASP A 341 7.64 -34.67 9.95
CA ASP A 341 8.04 -33.26 10.07
C ASP A 341 8.67 -32.72 8.78
N ASP A 342 9.39 -33.57 8.03
CA ASP A 342 10.03 -33.18 6.78
C ASP A 342 8.97 -32.95 5.70
N ALA A 343 7.92 -33.79 5.68
CA ALA A 343 6.78 -33.62 4.79
C ALA A 343 6.00 -32.32 5.11
N TRP A 344 5.71 -32.04 6.38
CA TRP A 344 5.07 -30.78 6.78
C TRP A 344 5.84 -29.56 6.28
N ARG A 345 7.17 -29.55 6.49
CA ARG A 345 8.03 -28.48 6.00
C ARG A 345 7.95 -28.33 4.48
N ALA A 346 8.08 -29.43 3.74
CA ALA A 346 8.02 -29.42 2.29
C ALA A 346 6.68 -28.89 1.76
N ILE A 347 5.57 -29.30 2.38
CA ILE A 347 4.21 -28.87 2.04
C ILE A 347 4.04 -27.36 2.30
N ALA A 348 4.43 -26.87 3.48
CA ALA A 348 4.33 -25.46 3.81
C ALA A 348 5.18 -24.59 2.86
N THR A 349 6.42 -24.98 2.59
CA THR A 349 7.28 -24.27 1.63
C THR A 349 6.68 -24.27 0.23
N ALA A 350 6.14 -25.42 -0.24
CA ALA A 350 5.50 -25.50 -1.55
C ALA A 350 4.23 -24.64 -1.65
N ALA A 351 3.43 -24.57 -0.59
CA ALA A 351 2.18 -23.82 -0.56
C ALA A 351 2.40 -22.30 -0.59
N MET A 352 3.51 -21.81 -0.03
CA MET A 352 3.88 -20.38 0.01
C MET A 352 4.86 -19.97 -1.10
N ALA A 353 5.30 -20.91 -1.94
CA ALA A 353 6.25 -20.64 -3.01
C ALA A 353 5.67 -19.61 -4.00
N PRO A 354 6.45 -18.61 -4.43
CA PRO A 354 6.04 -17.69 -5.49
C PRO A 354 5.70 -18.43 -6.78
N VAL A 355 4.57 -18.08 -7.38
CA VAL A 355 4.11 -18.61 -8.67
C VAL A 355 4.19 -17.51 -9.72
N PRO A 356 4.94 -17.70 -10.81
CA PRO A 356 5.02 -16.72 -11.90
C PRO A 356 3.68 -16.58 -12.64
N GLN A 357 3.24 -15.35 -12.89
CA GLN A 357 2.04 -15.04 -13.69
C GLN A 357 2.37 -14.36 -15.03
N GLY A 358 3.67 -14.25 -15.37
CA GLY A 358 4.16 -13.55 -16.56
C GLY A 358 4.41 -12.06 -16.31
N ASN A 359 5.09 -11.39 -17.27
CA ASN A 359 5.51 -9.98 -17.17
C ASN A 359 6.31 -9.65 -15.89
N ASP A 360 7.16 -10.58 -15.42
CA ASP A 360 7.95 -10.45 -14.20
C ASP A 360 7.12 -10.24 -12.92
N VAL A 361 5.84 -10.65 -12.93
CA VAL A 361 4.96 -10.65 -11.76
C VAL A 361 4.88 -12.05 -11.16
N GLU A 362 5.09 -12.15 -9.84
CA GLU A 362 4.96 -13.36 -9.05
C GLU A 362 3.89 -13.18 -7.98
N PHE A 363 3.15 -14.25 -7.68
CA PHE A 363 2.15 -14.27 -6.61
C PHE A 363 2.45 -15.38 -5.63
N SER A 364 2.36 -15.08 -4.34
CA SER A 364 2.47 -16.04 -3.24
C SER A 364 1.16 -16.10 -2.46
N ALA A 365 0.94 -17.21 -1.75
CA ALA A 365 -0.10 -17.30 -0.73
C ALA A 365 0.42 -16.75 0.60
N TYR A 366 -0.38 -15.93 1.28
CA TYR A 366 -0.01 -15.33 2.57
C TYR A 366 -0.59 -16.13 3.72
N LEU A 367 0.07 -17.24 4.07
CA LEU A 367 -0.44 -18.21 5.04
C LEU A 367 0.12 -18.02 6.45
N THR A 368 -0.75 -18.08 7.45
CA THR A 368 -0.33 -18.25 8.86
C THR A 368 -0.29 -19.73 9.18
N CYS A 369 0.91 -20.31 9.21
CA CYS A 369 1.08 -21.69 9.64
C CYS A 369 0.78 -21.85 11.13
N ILE A 370 0.03 -22.88 11.49
CA ILE A 370 -0.29 -23.30 12.87
C ILE A 370 0.22 -24.73 13.05
N ASP A 371 1.40 -24.87 13.69
CA ASP A 371 2.08 -26.15 13.95
C ASP A 371 2.10 -26.40 15.46
N ASN A 372 1.05 -27.01 15.99
CA ASN A 372 0.92 -27.34 17.42
C ASN A 372 0.38 -28.76 17.61
N PRO A 373 1.13 -29.66 18.27
CA PRO A 373 0.71 -31.05 18.49
C PRO A 373 -0.64 -31.24 19.18
N GLU A 374 -1.19 -30.21 19.85
CA GLU A 374 -2.56 -30.25 20.39
C GLU A 374 -3.65 -30.39 19.30
N TYR A 375 -3.31 -30.13 18.04
CA TYR A 375 -4.21 -30.21 16.88
C TYR A 375 -3.99 -31.48 16.04
N ASP A 376 -3.17 -32.43 16.53
CA ASP A 376 -2.98 -33.72 15.88
C ASP A 376 -4.32 -34.49 15.78
N GLY A 377 -4.69 -34.87 14.55
CA GLY A 377 -5.96 -35.49 14.22
C GLY A 377 -7.18 -34.58 14.24
N MET A 378 -7.01 -33.24 14.30
CA MET A 378 -8.13 -32.29 14.28
C MET A 378 -9.01 -32.47 13.03
N THR A 379 -10.31 -32.69 13.24
CA THR A 379 -11.28 -32.80 12.15
C THR A 379 -11.87 -31.44 11.77
N VAL A 380 -12.56 -31.37 10.62
CA VAL A 380 -13.31 -30.16 10.21
C VAL A 380 -14.34 -29.76 11.27
N ASP A 381 -15.03 -30.71 11.88
CA ASP A 381 -16.01 -30.40 12.95
C ASP A 381 -15.34 -29.82 14.20
N ASP A 382 -14.16 -30.34 14.58
CA ASP A 382 -13.37 -29.82 15.69
C ASP A 382 -12.88 -28.39 15.40
N LEU A 383 -12.42 -28.16 14.16
CA LEU A 383 -12.05 -26.83 13.68
C LEU A 383 -13.24 -25.87 13.79
N LEU A 384 -14.40 -26.22 13.23
CA LEU A 384 -15.61 -25.39 13.30
C LEU A 384 -16.08 -25.11 14.73
N GLY A 385 -15.82 -26.04 15.66
CA GLY A 385 -16.08 -25.85 17.09
C GLY A 385 -15.07 -24.93 17.79
N ALA A 386 -13.81 -24.95 17.35
CA ALA A 386 -12.75 -24.10 17.88
C ALA A 386 -12.84 -22.65 17.38
N ILE A 387 -13.35 -22.45 16.17
CA ILE A 387 -13.47 -21.13 15.57
C ILE A 387 -14.78 -20.45 16.00
N GLY A 388 -14.66 -19.43 16.85
CA GLY A 388 -15.78 -18.62 17.34
C GLY A 388 -16.29 -17.56 16.33
N GLU A 389 -17.11 -16.63 16.81
CA GLU A 389 -17.67 -15.52 16.02
C GLU A 389 -16.92 -14.19 16.27
N PRO A 390 -16.55 -13.42 15.23
CA PRO A 390 -16.71 -13.73 13.81
C PRO A 390 -15.63 -14.72 13.33
N PRO A 391 -15.96 -15.70 12.49
CA PRO A 391 -14.99 -16.66 12.01
C PRO A 391 -14.14 -16.05 10.87
N PRO A 392 -12.89 -16.52 10.65
CA PRO A 392 -12.33 -16.54 9.31
C PRO A 392 -13.32 -17.24 8.38
N TYR A 393 -13.44 -16.79 7.14
CA TYR A 393 -14.42 -17.34 6.18
C TYR A 393 -13.92 -18.64 5.52
N TYR A 394 -12.63 -18.93 5.63
CA TYR A 394 -12.02 -20.16 5.15
C TYR A 394 -10.82 -20.53 6.04
N ALA A 395 -10.38 -21.78 5.96
CA ALA A 395 -9.13 -22.27 6.55
C ALA A 395 -8.53 -23.39 5.70
N PHE A 396 -7.25 -23.65 5.90
CA PHE A 396 -6.53 -24.70 5.20
C PHE A 396 -6.00 -25.75 6.18
N LEU A 397 -6.20 -27.03 5.89
CA LEU A 397 -5.72 -28.13 6.71
C LEU A 397 -4.70 -29.00 5.94
N VAL A 398 -3.65 -29.41 6.64
CA VAL A 398 -2.69 -30.42 6.20
C VAL A 398 -2.96 -31.69 6.99
N ASP A 399 -3.66 -32.63 6.35
CA ASP A 399 -4.06 -33.92 6.92
C ASP A 399 -3.20 -35.07 6.42
N SER A 400 -3.49 -36.29 6.87
CA SER A 400 -2.73 -37.49 6.48
C SER A 400 -2.71 -37.75 4.97
N GLU A 401 -3.73 -37.33 4.22
CA GLU A 401 -3.76 -37.46 2.78
C GLU A 401 -2.87 -36.39 2.12
N THR A 402 -2.86 -35.16 2.62
CA THR A 402 -1.89 -34.14 2.19
C THR A 402 -0.45 -34.62 2.40
N VAL A 403 -0.15 -35.24 3.55
CA VAL A 403 1.20 -35.74 3.90
C VAL A 403 1.60 -36.97 3.08
N GLY A 404 0.68 -37.90 2.85
CA GLY A 404 0.96 -39.16 2.17
C GLY A 404 0.93 -39.11 0.64
N ASN A 405 0.39 -38.03 0.05
CA ASN A 405 0.18 -37.92 -1.40
C ASN A 405 1.28 -37.06 -2.07
N PRO A 406 1.94 -37.54 -3.13
CA PRO A 406 2.95 -36.78 -3.88
C PRO A 406 2.48 -35.43 -4.44
N GLU A 407 1.18 -35.26 -4.72
CA GLU A 407 0.61 -33.97 -5.18
C GLU A 407 0.37 -32.97 -4.03
N MET A 408 0.51 -33.41 -2.78
CA MET A 408 0.30 -32.62 -1.56
C MET A 408 -1.04 -31.86 -1.55
N PRO A 409 -2.19 -32.52 -1.82
CA PRO A 409 -3.47 -31.83 -1.95
C PRO A 409 -3.96 -31.34 -0.58
N ILE A 410 -3.86 -30.04 -0.34
CA ILE A 410 -4.22 -29.33 0.89
C ILE A 410 -5.74 -29.18 0.97
N VAL A 411 -6.33 -29.44 2.14
CA VAL A 411 -7.77 -29.27 2.33
C VAL A 411 -8.09 -27.79 2.49
N VAL A 412 -9.06 -27.28 1.73
CA VAL A 412 -9.68 -25.97 1.91
C VAL A 412 -11.04 -26.18 2.58
N VAL A 413 -11.31 -25.45 3.65
CA VAL A 413 -12.54 -25.56 4.45
C VAL A 413 -13.28 -24.23 4.40
N ASP A 414 -14.57 -24.27 4.05
CA ASP A 414 -15.49 -23.14 4.22
C ASP A 414 -15.90 -23.06 5.70
N THR A 415 -15.46 -21.99 6.37
CA THR A 415 -15.74 -21.75 7.79
C THR A 415 -16.73 -20.61 8.00
N GLY A 416 -17.26 -20.03 6.92
CA GLY A 416 -18.23 -18.95 6.91
C GLY A 416 -19.60 -19.30 7.54
N PRO A 417 -20.48 -18.31 7.70
CA PRO A 417 -21.82 -18.54 8.25
C PRO A 417 -22.63 -19.42 7.28
N GLY A 418 -23.11 -20.57 7.77
CA GLY A 418 -23.87 -21.50 6.93
C GLY A 418 -25.25 -20.96 6.53
N ASP A 419 -25.64 -21.19 5.27
CA ASP A 419 -26.99 -21.00 4.73
C ASP A 419 -27.60 -22.39 4.44
N PRO A 420 -28.93 -22.60 4.54
CA PRO A 420 -29.58 -23.83 4.08
C PRO A 420 -29.14 -24.35 2.69
N ASP A 421 -28.75 -23.49 1.76
CA ASP A 421 -28.24 -23.89 0.44
C ASP A 421 -26.70 -24.06 0.42
N ARG A 422 -25.99 -23.60 1.45
CA ARG A 422 -24.52 -23.60 1.59
C ARG A 422 -24.11 -24.04 3.01
N PRO A 423 -24.03 -25.35 3.27
CA PRO A 423 -23.71 -25.84 4.61
C PRO A 423 -22.27 -25.50 4.98
N ARG A 424 -22.09 -24.89 6.17
CA ARG A 424 -20.79 -24.63 6.79
C ARG A 424 -19.97 -25.92 6.89
N GLY A 425 -18.67 -25.85 6.66
CA GLY A 425 -17.76 -27.00 6.68
C GLY A 425 -17.61 -27.72 5.36
N ARG A 426 -18.11 -27.15 4.26
CA ARG A 426 -17.84 -27.68 2.91
C ARG A 426 -16.33 -27.68 2.65
N THR A 427 -15.83 -28.70 1.99
CA THR A 427 -14.39 -28.83 1.67
C THR A 427 -14.14 -29.13 0.20
N PHE A 428 -12.95 -28.78 -0.26
CA PHE A 428 -12.31 -29.30 -1.46
C PHE A 428 -10.79 -29.38 -1.22
N ARG A 429 -10.01 -30.00 -2.11
CA ARG A 429 -8.55 -30.00 -2.00
C ARG A 429 -7.88 -29.13 -3.07
N VAL A 430 -6.72 -28.56 -2.79
CA VAL A 430 -5.93 -27.75 -3.73
C VAL A 430 -4.46 -28.17 -3.72
N ILE A 431 -3.84 -28.25 -4.90
CA ILE A 431 -2.39 -28.50 -5.00
C ILE A 431 -1.59 -27.23 -4.66
N PRO A 432 -0.35 -27.34 -4.14
CA PRO A 432 0.42 -26.17 -3.71
C PRO A 432 0.63 -25.11 -4.81
N SER A 433 0.80 -25.52 -6.07
CA SER A 433 0.98 -24.57 -7.19
C SER A 433 -0.25 -23.72 -7.51
N GLN A 434 -1.43 -24.08 -6.99
CA GLN A 434 -2.67 -23.31 -7.13
C GLN A 434 -3.07 -22.59 -5.83
N MET A 435 -2.26 -22.71 -4.78
CA MET A 435 -2.57 -22.18 -3.45
C MET A 435 -2.74 -20.65 -3.46
N SER A 436 -1.82 -19.93 -4.12
CA SER A 436 -1.88 -18.46 -4.21
C SER A 436 -3.11 -17.98 -4.99
N GLY A 437 -3.60 -18.75 -5.96
CA GLY A 437 -4.82 -18.44 -6.68
C GLY A 437 -6.07 -18.54 -5.79
N VAL A 438 -6.16 -19.58 -4.97
CA VAL A 438 -7.28 -19.76 -4.04
C VAL A 438 -7.21 -18.75 -2.89
N GLU A 439 -6.09 -18.69 -2.18
CA GLU A 439 -5.94 -17.88 -0.97
C GLU A 439 -6.14 -16.38 -1.25
N ASN A 440 -5.47 -15.82 -2.26
CA ASN A 440 -5.59 -14.40 -2.56
C ASN A 440 -7.01 -14.00 -2.97
N ASN A 441 -7.75 -14.86 -3.69
CA ASN A 441 -9.11 -14.56 -4.10
C ASN A 441 -10.10 -14.62 -2.93
N LEU A 442 -9.95 -15.61 -2.05
CA LEU A 442 -10.80 -15.76 -0.88
C LEU A 442 -10.51 -14.67 0.16
N SER A 443 -9.24 -14.29 0.35
CA SER A 443 -8.84 -13.27 1.34
C SER A 443 -9.37 -11.88 1.04
N ILE A 444 -9.47 -11.52 -0.25
CA ILE A 444 -9.99 -10.23 -0.71
C ILE A 444 -11.45 -10.29 -1.20
N ALA A 445 -12.11 -11.44 -1.08
CA ALA A 445 -13.47 -11.69 -1.57
C ALA A 445 -13.66 -11.35 -3.06
N ASN A 446 -12.67 -11.64 -3.91
CA ASN A 446 -12.77 -11.44 -5.36
C ASN A 446 -13.50 -12.61 -6.05
N MET A 447 -13.37 -13.82 -5.51
CA MET A 447 -14.14 -15.00 -5.95
C MET A 447 -14.63 -15.78 -4.73
N ASP A 448 -15.80 -16.38 -4.85
CA ASP A 448 -16.42 -17.18 -3.79
C ASP A 448 -15.82 -18.60 -3.72
N PHE A 449 -15.92 -19.23 -2.55
CA PHE A 449 -15.47 -20.61 -2.29
C PHE A 449 -16.03 -21.62 -3.31
N GLU A 450 -17.31 -21.51 -3.67
CA GLU A 450 -17.96 -22.43 -4.60
C GLU A 450 -17.36 -22.38 -6.00
N SER A 451 -16.80 -21.23 -6.42
CA SER A 451 -16.13 -21.11 -7.73
C SER A 451 -14.99 -22.11 -7.86
N PHE A 452 -14.27 -22.37 -6.77
CA PHE A 452 -13.19 -23.34 -6.71
C PHE A 452 -13.70 -24.75 -6.43
N ALA A 453 -14.61 -24.89 -5.45
CA ALA A 453 -15.13 -26.19 -5.04
C ALA A 453 -15.96 -26.90 -6.13
N ASP A 454 -16.56 -26.15 -7.05
CA ASP A 454 -17.31 -26.67 -8.21
C ASP A 454 -16.42 -26.88 -9.44
N SER A 455 -15.15 -26.44 -9.39
CA SER A 455 -14.16 -26.53 -10.48
C SER A 455 -13.05 -27.55 -10.20
N VAL A 456 -13.28 -28.45 -9.24
CA VAL A 456 -12.35 -29.55 -8.95
C VAL A 456 -12.46 -30.68 -9.98
N ASP A 457 -11.37 -31.43 -10.15
CA ASP A 457 -11.38 -32.65 -10.94
C ASP A 457 -12.24 -33.75 -10.28
N ASP A 458 -12.44 -34.88 -10.98
CA ASP A 458 -13.25 -36.02 -10.53
C ASP A 458 -12.83 -36.59 -9.15
N ASP A 459 -11.59 -36.33 -8.73
CA ASP A 459 -11.03 -36.74 -7.43
C ASP A 459 -11.19 -35.69 -6.31
N GLY A 460 -11.84 -34.56 -6.59
CA GLY A 460 -12.08 -33.50 -5.61
C GLY A 460 -10.89 -32.54 -5.42
N VAL A 461 -9.87 -32.60 -6.27
CA VAL A 461 -8.68 -31.74 -6.22
C VAL A 461 -8.77 -30.63 -7.28
N PHE A 462 -8.59 -29.39 -6.85
CA PHE A 462 -8.43 -28.22 -7.70
C PHE A 462 -7.00 -28.14 -8.23
N ARG A 463 -6.84 -28.34 -9.54
CA ARG A 463 -5.56 -28.22 -10.26
C ARG A 463 -5.43 -26.96 -11.12
N GLY A 464 -6.36 -26.02 -10.93
CA GLY A 464 -6.46 -24.76 -11.67
C GLY A 464 -7.71 -24.71 -12.53
N PHE A 465 -8.12 -23.50 -12.90
CA PHE A 465 -9.15 -23.36 -13.92
C PHE A 465 -8.59 -23.84 -15.27
N PRO A 466 -9.44 -24.37 -16.17
CA PRO A 466 -9.02 -24.61 -17.55
C PRO A 466 -8.39 -23.35 -18.12
N GLU A 467 -7.29 -23.49 -18.86
CA GLU A 467 -6.63 -22.33 -19.48
C GLU A 467 -7.69 -21.51 -20.22
N PRO A 468 -7.78 -20.19 -19.97
CA PRO A 468 -8.73 -19.36 -20.69
C PRO A 468 -8.46 -19.53 -22.19
N PRO A 469 -9.51 -19.74 -23.00
CA PRO A 469 -9.33 -19.90 -24.43
C PRO A 469 -8.55 -18.70 -24.94
N ARG A 470 -7.44 -18.94 -25.64
CA ARG A 470 -6.65 -17.87 -26.22
C ARG A 470 -7.35 -17.40 -27.51
N PRO A 471 -7.33 -16.09 -27.81
CA PRO A 471 -7.83 -15.64 -29.09
C PRO A 471 -7.02 -16.31 -30.20
N VAL A 472 -7.71 -16.81 -31.21
CA VAL A 472 -7.07 -17.33 -32.42
C VAL A 472 -6.66 -16.19 -33.36
N GLU A 473 -7.35 -15.05 -33.26
CA GLU A 473 -7.05 -13.83 -34.00
C GLU A 473 -7.28 -12.59 -33.13
N GLU A 474 -6.41 -11.60 -33.30
CA GLU A 474 -6.59 -10.24 -32.76
C GLU A 474 -6.70 -9.28 -33.94
N VAL A 475 -7.85 -8.61 -34.03
CA VAL A 475 -8.26 -7.80 -35.19
C VAL A 475 -8.78 -6.46 -34.70
N THR A 476 -9.06 -5.54 -35.60
CA THR A 476 -9.66 -4.24 -35.25
C THR A 476 -11.13 -4.17 -35.66
N THR A 477 -11.89 -3.29 -35.00
CA THR A 477 -13.27 -2.98 -35.40
C THR A 477 -13.40 -2.57 -36.87
N ARG A 478 -12.36 -1.95 -37.45
CA ARG A 478 -12.33 -1.56 -38.87
C ARG A 478 -12.24 -2.76 -39.80
N GLU A 479 -11.39 -3.74 -39.49
CA GLU A 479 -11.28 -4.97 -40.27
C GLU A 479 -12.59 -5.77 -40.22
N ILE A 480 -13.22 -5.87 -39.05
CA ILE A 480 -14.52 -6.52 -38.92
C ILE A 480 -15.59 -5.79 -39.74
N ALA A 481 -15.63 -4.44 -39.69
CA ALA A 481 -16.55 -3.65 -40.50
C ALA A 481 -16.37 -3.93 -42.00
N ASP A 482 -15.12 -3.95 -42.48
CA ASP A 482 -14.78 -4.25 -43.87
C ASP A 482 -15.24 -5.67 -44.28
N TRP A 483 -15.07 -6.67 -43.41
CA TRP A 483 -15.50 -8.05 -43.68
C TRP A 483 -17.01 -8.19 -43.81
N ILE A 484 -17.78 -7.53 -42.93
CA ILE A 484 -19.24 -7.70 -42.89
C ILE A 484 -19.98 -6.76 -43.85
N ALA A 485 -19.32 -5.71 -44.38
CA ALA A 485 -19.93 -4.70 -45.26
C ALA A 485 -20.68 -5.29 -46.46
N GLY A 486 -20.23 -6.44 -46.97
CA GLY A 486 -20.83 -7.14 -48.11
C GLY A 486 -22.07 -7.99 -47.78
N ASP A 487 -22.40 -8.20 -46.50
CA ASP A 487 -23.41 -9.17 -46.06
C ASP A 487 -24.19 -8.71 -44.81
N LEU A 488 -24.96 -7.64 -44.97
CA LEU A 488 -25.76 -7.01 -43.92
C LEU A 488 -27.24 -7.44 -43.97
N HIS A 489 -27.48 -8.74 -43.88
CA HIS A 489 -28.80 -9.35 -44.12
C HIS A 489 -29.80 -9.16 -42.97
N SER A 490 -29.36 -8.71 -41.79
CA SER A 490 -30.23 -8.39 -40.64
C SER A 490 -30.03 -7.00 -40.10
N GLU A 491 -31.03 -6.49 -39.36
CA GLU A 491 -30.94 -5.18 -38.71
C GLU A 491 -29.82 -5.14 -37.66
N ALA A 492 -29.60 -6.25 -36.94
CA ALA A 492 -28.51 -6.35 -35.98
C ALA A 492 -27.13 -6.21 -36.66
N LEU A 493 -26.92 -6.86 -37.81
CA LEU A 493 -25.67 -6.74 -38.56
C LEU A 493 -25.48 -5.35 -39.17
N LYS A 494 -26.56 -4.72 -39.66
CA LYS A 494 -26.51 -3.32 -40.15
C LYS A 494 -26.12 -2.36 -39.03
N GLU A 495 -26.72 -2.49 -37.86
CA GLU A 495 -26.39 -1.64 -36.70
C GLU A 495 -24.98 -1.92 -36.17
N LEU A 496 -24.55 -3.19 -36.10
CA LEU A 496 -23.18 -3.55 -35.76
C LEU A 496 -22.19 -2.88 -36.72
N HIS A 497 -22.37 -3.06 -38.04
CA HIS A 497 -21.51 -2.43 -39.04
C HIS A 497 -21.47 -0.91 -38.87
N ALA A 498 -22.62 -0.25 -38.73
CA ALA A 498 -22.67 1.20 -38.55
C ALA A 498 -21.90 1.67 -37.30
N VAL A 499 -21.96 0.91 -36.20
CA VAL A 499 -21.21 1.21 -34.98
C VAL A 499 -19.71 0.98 -35.14
N LEU A 500 -19.30 -0.09 -35.82
CA LEU A 500 -17.88 -0.43 -35.99
C LEU A 500 -17.19 0.49 -37.01
N ASP A 501 -17.83 0.77 -38.14
CA ASP A 501 -17.33 1.63 -39.22
C ASP A 501 -17.33 3.12 -38.80
N GLY A 502 -18.31 3.53 -37.99
CA GLY A 502 -18.45 4.90 -37.52
C GLY A 502 -17.43 5.34 -36.47
N ARG A 503 -16.56 4.45 -35.97
CA ARG A 503 -15.57 4.78 -34.95
C ARG A 503 -14.46 5.65 -35.49
N LYS A 504 -14.08 6.68 -34.73
CA LYS A 504 -12.92 7.50 -35.04
C LYS A 504 -11.62 6.71 -34.82
N TYR A 505 -11.50 5.96 -33.73
CA TYR A 505 -10.30 5.19 -33.39
C TYR A 505 -10.54 3.69 -33.54
N ARG A 506 -9.47 2.96 -33.86
CA ARG A 506 -9.51 1.50 -33.91
C ARG A 506 -9.66 0.97 -32.50
N TYR A 507 -10.48 -0.07 -32.34
CA TYR A 507 -10.59 -0.81 -31.09
C TYR A 507 -10.18 -2.27 -31.35
N PRO A 508 -9.30 -2.86 -30.54
CA PRO A 508 -8.90 -4.25 -30.68
C PRO A 508 -10.06 -5.17 -30.31
N VAL A 509 -10.24 -6.22 -31.09
CA VAL A 509 -11.24 -7.25 -30.88
C VAL A 509 -10.57 -8.60 -30.97
N GLN A 510 -10.77 -9.40 -29.94
CA GLN A 510 -10.29 -10.77 -29.86
C GLN A 510 -11.34 -11.72 -30.43
N LEU A 511 -10.92 -12.63 -31.31
CA LEU A 511 -11.75 -13.67 -31.88
C LEU A 511 -11.34 -15.04 -31.34
N PHE A 512 -12.33 -15.83 -30.94
CA PHE A 512 -12.14 -17.16 -30.37
C PHE A 512 -12.78 -18.21 -31.27
N ASP A 513 -12.08 -19.33 -31.47
CA ASP A 513 -12.62 -20.51 -32.14
C ASP A 513 -13.67 -21.16 -31.23
N VAL A 514 -14.86 -21.42 -31.77
CA VAL A 514 -16.00 -21.93 -31.02
C VAL A 514 -16.81 -22.93 -31.84
N GLU A 515 -17.50 -23.83 -31.15
CA GLU A 515 -18.56 -24.62 -31.75
C GLU A 515 -19.92 -23.92 -31.51
N LEU A 516 -20.67 -23.63 -32.58
CA LEU A 516 -21.90 -22.85 -32.49
C LEU A 516 -22.95 -23.49 -31.57
N SER A 517 -23.00 -24.81 -31.45
CA SER A 517 -23.93 -25.49 -30.54
C SER A 517 -23.62 -25.24 -29.07
N GLU A 518 -22.34 -25.07 -28.72
CA GLU A 518 -21.92 -24.70 -27.36
C GLU A 518 -22.28 -23.24 -27.08
N VAL A 519 -22.01 -22.35 -28.04
CA VAL A 519 -22.44 -20.94 -27.96
C VAL A 519 -23.95 -20.84 -27.81
N HIS A 520 -24.71 -21.64 -28.55
CA HIS A 520 -26.17 -21.71 -28.45
C HIS A 520 -26.62 -22.09 -27.04
N ALA A 521 -26.07 -23.17 -26.48
CA ALA A 521 -26.41 -23.60 -25.13
C ALA A 521 -26.07 -22.53 -24.08
N GLN A 522 -24.86 -21.95 -24.16
CA GLN A 522 -24.41 -20.88 -23.26
C GLN A 522 -25.34 -19.67 -23.30
N VAL A 523 -25.68 -19.17 -24.51
CA VAL A 523 -26.51 -17.97 -24.67
C VAL A 523 -27.97 -18.22 -24.29
N ARG A 524 -28.48 -19.45 -24.51
CA ARG A 524 -29.83 -19.85 -24.09
C ARG A 524 -29.94 -19.94 -22.56
N ASP A 525 -28.94 -20.54 -21.91
CA ASP A 525 -28.97 -20.83 -20.48
C ASP A 525 -28.58 -19.60 -19.64
N ALA A 526 -27.76 -18.72 -20.20
CA ALA A 526 -27.55 -17.37 -19.68
C ALA A 526 -28.87 -16.59 -19.75
N HIS A 527 -29.62 -16.57 -18.66
CA HIS A 527 -30.79 -15.71 -18.55
C HIS A 527 -30.31 -14.25 -18.63
N PRO A 528 -30.77 -13.43 -19.59
CA PRO A 528 -30.51 -12.00 -19.58
C PRO A 528 -31.36 -11.35 -18.47
N GLY A 529 -31.12 -11.72 -17.22
CA GLY A 529 -31.78 -11.20 -16.04
C GLY A 529 -31.47 -9.71 -15.90
N ASN A 530 -32.51 -8.90 -15.75
CA ASN A 530 -32.48 -7.43 -15.65
C ASN A 530 -32.03 -6.64 -16.89
N GLN A 531 -31.61 -7.23 -18.00
CA GLN A 531 -31.17 -6.44 -19.17
C GLN A 531 -32.38 -5.85 -19.93
N ARG A 532 -32.37 -4.52 -20.19
CA ARG A 532 -33.39 -3.84 -21.01
C ARG A 532 -32.81 -3.63 -22.40
N GLY A 533 -33.51 -4.09 -23.45
CA GLY A 533 -33.14 -3.80 -24.84
C GLY A 533 -32.21 -4.87 -25.44
N LEU A 534 -32.81 -5.88 -26.09
CA LEU A 534 -32.10 -6.86 -26.90
C LEU A 534 -32.42 -6.60 -28.38
N LEU A 535 -31.38 -6.53 -29.21
CA LEU A 535 -31.51 -6.49 -30.66
C LEU A 535 -30.81 -7.70 -31.26
N GLY A 536 -31.48 -8.43 -32.15
CA GLY A 536 -30.90 -9.57 -32.86
C GLY A 536 -30.82 -10.88 -32.06
N PHE A 537 -31.21 -10.91 -30.78
CA PHE A 537 -31.05 -12.08 -29.90
C PHE A 537 -31.73 -13.35 -30.42
N ASP A 538 -33.01 -13.28 -30.82
CA ASP A 538 -33.75 -14.44 -31.35
C ASP A 538 -33.20 -14.93 -32.70
N GLU A 539 -32.61 -14.04 -33.49
CA GLU A 539 -31.94 -14.40 -34.74
C GLU A 539 -30.61 -15.10 -34.45
N TYR A 540 -29.82 -14.54 -33.52
CA TYR A 540 -28.57 -15.12 -33.06
C TYR A 540 -28.77 -16.53 -32.50
N LEU A 541 -29.77 -16.75 -31.65
CA LEU A 541 -30.10 -18.09 -31.13
C LEU A 541 -30.47 -19.07 -32.24
N ARG A 542 -31.23 -18.64 -33.26
CA ARG A 542 -31.57 -19.51 -34.40
C ARG A 542 -30.36 -19.80 -35.28
N ALA A 543 -29.48 -18.83 -35.49
CA ALA A 543 -28.29 -19.00 -36.31
C ALA A 543 -27.26 -19.94 -35.67
N THR A 544 -27.22 -20.01 -34.33
CA THR A 544 -26.29 -20.90 -33.61
C THR A 544 -26.83 -22.32 -33.37
N GLU A 545 -28.14 -22.55 -33.56
CA GLU A 545 -28.80 -23.85 -33.32
C GLU A 545 -28.24 -24.99 -34.20
N SER A 546 -27.85 -24.69 -35.44
CA SER A 546 -27.39 -25.69 -36.40
C SER A 546 -26.01 -26.29 -36.11
N GLY A 547 -25.25 -25.72 -35.16
CA GLY A 547 -23.89 -26.14 -34.85
C GLY A 547 -22.87 -25.79 -35.95
N GLY A 548 -21.65 -26.30 -35.80
CA GLY A 548 -20.52 -26.06 -36.70
C GLY A 548 -19.49 -25.07 -36.15
N PRO A 549 -18.26 -25.10 -36.69
CA PRO A 549 -17.16 -24.26 -36.23
C PRO A 549 -17.35 -22.81 -36.69
N ALA A 550 -17.05 -21.86 -35.80
CA ALA A 550 -17.15 -20.43 -36.07
C ALA A 550 -16.10 -19.64 -35.27
N LEU A 551 -15.99 -18.35 -35.57
CA LEU A 551 -15.28 -17.38 -34.73
C LEU A 551 -16.29 -16.56 -33.94
N ARG A 552 -16.10 -16.45 -32.63
CA ARG A 552 -16.89 -15.59 -31.76
C ARG A 552 -16.09 -14.35 -31.36
N GLY A 553 -16.72 -13.19 -31.45
CA GLY A 553 -16.14 -11.92 -31.03
C GLY A 553 -17.10 -11.06 -30.20
N TYR A 554 -16.52 -10.05 -29.57
CA TYR A 554 -17.22 -9.07 -28.75
C TYR A 554 -16.68 -7.67 -29.07
N ALA A 555 -17.57 -6.68 -29.14
CA ALA A 555 -17.18 -5.27 -29.24
C ALA A 555 -18.00 -4.41 -28.27
N PRO A 556 -17.36 -3.58 -27.42
CA PRO A 556 -18.08 -2.71 -26.49
C PRO A 556 -18.77 -1.57 -27.23
N ALA A 557 -19.90 -1.10 -26.76
CA ALA A 557 -20.58 0.10 -27.23
C ALA A 557 -20.97 1.00 -26.04
N HIS A 558 -21.41 2.23 -26.29
CA HIS A 558 -21.88 3.08 -25.21
C HIS A 558 -23.12 2.48 -24.54
N SER A 559 -23.00 2.20 -23.23
CA SER A 559 -24.06 1.57 -22.42
C SER A 559 -24.58 0.25 -22.99
N ALA A 560 -23.81 -0.43 -23.82
CA ALA A 560 -24.19 -1.67 -24.48
C ALA A 560 -22.98 -2.51 -24.88
N SER A 561 -23.23 -3.73 -25.28
CA SER A 561 -22.24 -4.59 -25.91
C SER A 561 -22.78 -5.27 -27.16
N TRP A 562 -21.89 -5.48 -28.12
CA TRP A 562 -22.14 -6.31 -29.29
C TRP A 562 -21.45 -7.65 -29.13
N HIS A 563 -22.20 -8.71 -29.45
CA HIS A 563 -21.71 -10.07 -29.56
C HIS A 563 -22.01 -10.56 -30.96
N PHE A 564 -21.05 -11.22 -31.60
CA PHE A 564 -21.22 -11.68 -32.98
C PHE A 564 -20.46 -12.97 -33.23
N VAL A 565 -20.90 -13.70 -34.25
CA VAL A 565 -20.25 -14.90 -34.78
C VAL A 565 -19.99 -14.73 -36.27
N LEU A 566 -18.79 -15.12 -36.69
CA LEU A 566 -18.33 -15.12 -38.07
C LEU A 566 -18.02 -16.55 -38.51
N ASP A 567 -18.15 -16.81 -39.80
CA ASP A 567 -17.65 -18.03 -40.42
C ASP A 567 -16.13 -18.12 -40.24
N ARG A 568 -15.66 -19.31 -39.82
CA ARG A 568 -14.27 -19.51 -39.38
C ARG A 568 -13.23 -19.24 -40.46
N ASP A 569 -13.54 -19.59 -41.72
CA ASP A 569 -12.56 -19.52 -42.81
C ASP A 569 -12.72 -18.27 -43.68
N SER A 570 -13.95 -17.73 -43.78
CA SER A 570 -14.27 -16.62 -44.69
C SER A 570 -14.57 -15.29 -44.01
N HIS A 571 -14.63 -15.26 -42.67
CA HIS A 571 -15.03 -14.11 -41.85
C HIS A 571 -16.42 -13.53 -42.19
N ARG A 572 -17.24 -14.26 -42.97
CA ARG A 572 -18.61 -13.82 -43.29
C ARG A 572 -19.46 -13.79 -42.02
N PRO A 573 -20.31 -12.76 -41.83
CA PRO A 573 -21.15 -12.67 -40.65
C PRO A 573 -22.19 -13.78 -40.62
N ILE A 574 -22.28 -14.50 -39.52
CA ILE A 574 -23.33 -15.51 -39.27
C ILE A 574 -24.51 -14.85 -38.54
N ALA A 575 -24.22 -14.15 -37.44
CA ALA A 575 -25.22 -13.41 -36.66
C ALA A 575 -24.56 -12.45 -35.68
N ALA A 576 -25.32 -11.45 -35.23
CA ALA A 576 -24.94 -10.56 -34.14
C ALA A 576 -26.13 -10.24 -33.25
N TYR A 577 -25.87 -9.90 -32.00
CA TYR A 577 -26.85 -9.31 -31.12
C TYR A 577 -26.24 -8.24 -30.21
N ARG A 578 -27.07 -7.27 -29.81
CA ARG A 578 -26.71 -6.22 -28.86
C ARG A 578 -27.43 -6.46 -27.54
N ILE A 579 -26.69 -6.28 -26.44
CA ILE A 579 -27.23 -6.19 -25.10
C ILE A 579 -27.04 -4.76 -24.59
N GLU A 580 -28.10 -4.11 -24.16
CA GLU A 580 -28.03 -2.83 -23.44
C GLU A 580 -27.93 -3.06 -21.92
N TYR A 581 -27.01 -2.35 -21.28
CA TYR A 581 -26.87 -2.39 -19.83
C TYR A 581 -27.94 -1.52 -19.18
N GLN A 582 -28.44 -1.94 -18.02
CA GLN A 582 -29.29 -1.05 -17.23
C GLN A 582 -28.48 0.18 -16.82
N PRO A 583 -29.05 1.40 -16.95
CA PRO A 583 -28.47 2.57 -16.32
C PRO A 583 -28.30 2.30 -14.82
N TYR A 584 -27.12 2.60 -14.30
CA TYR A 584 -26.88 2.52 -12.86
C TYR A 584 -27.96 3.31 -12.13
N THR A 585 -28.75 2.62 -11.30
CA THR A 585 -29.70 3.25 -10.39
C THR A 585 -29.01 3.31 -9.04
N PRO A 586 -28.65 4.50 -8.52
CA PRO A 586 -28.04 4.58 -7.21
C PRO A 586 -28.98 4.00 -6.14
N PRO A 587 -28.44 3.35 -5.09
CA PRO A 587 -29.25 2.86 -4.00
C PRO A 587 -30.07 4.00 -3.34
N PRO A 588 -31.17 3.67 -2.65
CA PRO A 588 -31.95 4.63 -1.88
C PRO A 588 -31.07 5.44 -0.93
N GLU A 589 -31.48 6.66 -0.59
CA GLU A 589 -30.77 7.44 0.44
C GLU A 589 -30.81 6.68 1.77
N GLU A 590 -29.63 6.36 2.30
CA GLU A 590 -29.47 5.92 3.68
C GLU A 590 -29.26 7.15 4.57
N ASP A 591 -29.99 7.21 5.70
CA ASP A 591 -29.89 8.32 6.64
C ASP A 591 -28.45 8.44 7.17
N GLY A 592 -27.78 9.57 6.86
CA GLY A 592 -26.47 9.92 7.39
C GLY A 592 -25.27 9.64 6.48
N VAL A 593 -25.44 9.03 5.31
CA VAL A 593 -24.34 8.83 4.33
C VAL A 593 -24.36 9.94 3.26
N PRO A 594 -23.29 10.76 3.13
CA PRO A 594 -23.23 11.80 2.10
C PRO A 594 -23.22 11.19 0.69
N ARG A 595 -24.12 11.64 -0.19
CA ARG A 595 -24.13 11.23 -1.59
C ARG A 595 -22.97 11.83 -2.36
N THR A 596 -22.35 11.04 -3.23
CA THR A 596 -21.37 11.54 -4.21
C THR A 596 -22.03 12.60 -5.09
N PRO A 597 -21.48 13.83 -5.17
CA PRO A 597 -22.06 14.89 -5.98
C PRO A 597 -22.16 14.50 -7.46
N ARG A 598 -23.26 14.90 -8.10
CA ARG A 598 -23.53 14.68 -9.53
C ARG A 598 -23.20 15.96 -10.31
N PHE A 599 -22.44 15.82 -11.39
CA PHE A 599 -22.15 16.89 -12.34
C PHE A 599 -22.63 16.47 -13.74
N GLU A 600 -23.57 17.23 -14.28
CA GLU A 600 -24.12 16.97 -15.61
C GLU A 600 -23.32 17.71 -16.68
N VAL A 601 -22.88 16.98 -17.71
CA VAL A 601 -22.13 17.53 -18.84
C VAL A 601 -23.00 17.58 -20.08
N PRO A 602 -22.77 18.54 -21.00
CA PRO A 602 -23.61 18.72 -22.19
C PRO A 602 -23.51 17.55 -23.18
N PHE A 603 -22.46 16.74 -23.09
CA PHE A 603 -22.23 15.55 -23.92
C PHE A 603 -21.29 14.58 -23.20
N VAL A 604 -21.37 13.29 -23.56
CA VAL A 604 -20.52 12.22 -23.03
C VAL A 604 -19.84 11.48 -24.17
N ASN A 605 -18.71 10.85 -23.86
CA ASN A 605 -18.06 9.95 -24.81
C ASN A 605 -18.96 8.73 -25.06
N THR A 606 -19.28 8.49 -26.32
CA THR A 606 -20.08 7.35 -26.76
C THR A 606 -19.24 6.29 -27.49
N GLU A 607 -17.94 6.52 -27.63
CA GLU A 607 -17.03 5.62 -28.32
C GLU A 607 -15.98 5.06 -27.34
N PRO A 608 -16.00 3.74 -27.05
CA PRO A 608 -14.93 3.11 -26.29
C PRO A 608 -13.58 3.20 -27.04
N VAL A 609 -12.54 3.60 -26.33
CA VAL A 609 -11.16 3.71 -26.87
C VAL A 609 -10.25 2.74 -26.13
N SER A 610 -9.31 2.14 -26.85
CA SER A 610 -8.20 1.37 -26.28
C SER A 610 -6.94 2.23 -26.32
N GLU A 611 -6.48 2.70 -25.16
CA GLU A 611 -5.31 3.58 -25.06
C GLU A 611 -4.03 2.91 -25.56
N SER A 612 -3.91 1.59 -25.37
CA SER A 612 -2.76 0.80 -25.85
C SER A 612 -2.64 0.73 -27.37
N HIS A 613 -3.75 0.99 -28.08
CA HIS A 613 -3.81 0.95 -29.54
C HIS A 613 -3.79 2.33 -30.20
N LEU A 614 -3.82 3.40 -29.40
CA LEU A 614 -3.55 4.75 -29.91
C LEU A 614 -2.07 4.84 -30.30
N THR A 615 -1.79 5.45 -31.43
CA THR A 615 -0.46 5.68 -31.99
C THR A 615 -0.20 7.16 -32.16
N ASP A 616 1.05 7.56 -32.38
CA ASP A 616 1.40 8.97 -32.58
C ASP A 616 0.89 9.52 -33.93
N ASP A 617 0.43 8.65 -34.83
CA ASP A 617 -0.21 9.00 -36.09
C ASP A 617 -1.72 9.31 -35.94
N ASP A 618 -2.31 9.02 -34.78
CA ASP A 618 -3.72 9.31 -34.50
C ASP A 618 -3.94 10.79 -34.16
N ASP A 619 -5.19 11.26 -34.30
CA ASP A 619 -5.57 12.63 -33.91
C ASP A 619 -5.64 12.79 -32.39
N LEU A 620 -4.49 13.07 -31.77
CA LEU A 620 -4.36 13.19 -30.32
C LEU A 620 -4.43 14.65 -29.85
N VAL A 621 -4.85 14.81 -28.60
CA VAL A 621 -4.74 16.07 -27.86
C VAL A 621 -3.34 16.17 -27.25
N ASP A 622 -2.70 17.31 -27.40
CA ASP A 622 -1.41 17.59 -26.77
C ASP A 622 -1.58 17.69 -25.23
N PRO A 623 -0.90 16.83 -24.44
CA PRO A 623 -0.97 16.85 -22.98
C PRO A 623 -0.63 18.20 -22.35
N GLU A 624 0.24 18.99 -22.98
CA GLU A 624 0.63 20.32 -22.46
C GLU A 624 -0.50 21.36 -22.64
N VAL A 625 -1.40 21.18 -23.60
CA VAL A 625 -2.61 22.00 -23.71
C VAL A 625 -3.56 21.69 -22.56
N VAL A 626 -3.76 20.40 -22.25
CA VAL A 626 -4.63 19.95 -21.14
C VAL A 626 -4.12 20.47 -19.81
N LYS A 627 -2.82 20.30 -19.55
CA LYS A 627 -2.17 20.81 -18.34
C LYS A 627 -2.38 22.30 -18.15
N ARG A 628 -2.20 23.09 -19.21
CA ARG A 628 -2.45 24.54 -19.17
C ARG A 628 -3.90 24.87 -18.84
N ALA A 629 -4.87 24.17 -19.43
CA ALA A 629 -6.28 24.36 -19.13
C ALA A 629 -6.61 24.03 -17.66
N VAL A 630 -6.04 22.93 -17.13
CA VAL A 630 -6.23 22.52 -15.74
C VAL A 630 -5.63 23.52 -14.76
N LEU A 631 -4.38 23.95 -14.98
CA LEU A 631 -3.74 24.94 -14.11
C LEU A 631 -4.42 26.32 -14.19
N ALA A 632 -4.97 26.70 -15.35
CA ALA A 632 -5.74 27.92 -15.48
C ALA A 632 -7.04 27.88 -14.66
N GLU A 633 -7.74 26.74 -14.66
CA GLU A 633 -8.94 26.57 -13.84
C GLU A 633 -8.62 26.49 -12.35
N ALA A 634 -7.54 25.78 -11.97
CA ALA A 634 -7.07 25.74 -10.59
C ALA A 634 -6.71 27.15 -10.08
N ALA A 635 -6.01 27.96 -10.88
CA ALA A 635 -5.70 29.36 -10.54
C ALA A 635 -6.96 30.23 -10.42
N ARG A 636 -8.00 29.93 -11.19
CA ARG A 636 -9.28 30.63 -11.13
C ARG A 636 -10.07 30.29 -9.86
N LEU A 637 -10.01 29.04 -9.41
CA LEU A 637 -10.71 28.55 -8.21
C LEU A 637 -9.95 28.89 -6.92
N HIS A 638 -8.61 28.83 -6.96
CA HIS A 638 -7.72 28.98 -5.80
C HIS A 638 -6.80 30.20 -6.00
N ASP A 639 -7.39 31.39 -6.03
CA ASP A 639 -6.67 32.64 -6.28
C ASP A 639 -5.61 32.90 -5.21
N GLY A 640 -4.35 33.09 -5.65
CA GLY A 640 -3.20 33.36 -4.78
C GLY A 640 -2.47 32.13 -4.23
N ALA A 641 -2.93 30.90 -4.52
CA ALA A 641 -2.27 29.67 -4.11
C ALA A 641 -1.03 29.32 -4.97
N GLU A 642 -0.06 28.61 -4.39
CA GLU A 642 1.05 28.02 -5.13
C GLU A 642 0.61 26.74 -5.84
N LEU A 643 0.65 26.75 -7.17
CA LEU A 643 0.18 25.64 -8.01
C LEU A 643 1.35 24.90 -8.67
N SER A 644 1.32 23.57 -8.62
CA SER A 644 2.25 22.71 -9.36
C SER A 644 1.60 21.39 -9.83
N GLY A 645 2.22 20.71 -10.79
CA GLY A 645 1.67 19.48 -11.38
C GLY A 645 0.76 19.76 -12.59
N GLY A 646 -0.44 19.16 -12.60
CA GLY A 646 -1.44 19.29 -13.67
C GLY A 646 -1.23 18.40 -14.89
N ASN A 647 -0.24 17.50 -14.85
CA ASN A 647 0.01 16.57 -15.96
C ASN A 647 -1.17 15.59 -16.08
N PRO A 648 -1.67 15.35 -17.31
CA PRO A 648 -2.63 14.27 -17.57
C PRO A 648 -2.09 12.91 -17.15
N LEU A 649 -2.95 12.08 -16.57
CA LEU A 649 -2.67 10.66 -16.31
C LEU A 649 -2.47 9.84 -17.60
N PRO A 650 -3.35 9.92 -18.62
CA PRO A 650 -3.11 9.21 -19.88
C PRO A 650 -2.02 9.89 -20.70
N GLN A 651 -1.09 9.09 -21.24
CA GLN A 651 -0.01 9.58 -22.10
C GLN A 651 -0.50 9.96 -23.51
N ARG A 652 -1.46 9.20 -24.04
CA ARG A 652 -2.09 9.43 -25.35
C ARG A 652 -3.56 9.76 -25.16
N ILE A 653 -3.95 10.98 -25.53
CA ILE A 653 -5.28 11.52 -25.26
C ILE A 653 -6.06 11.58 -26.58
N PRO A 654 -7.09 10.74 -26.79
CA PRO A 654 -7.87 10.79 -28.01
C PRO A 654 -8.67 12.10 -28.08
N ARG A 655 -8.69 12.73 -29.26
CA ARG A 655 -9.55 13.88 -29.53
C ARG A 655 -11.00 13.42 -29.78
N LEU A 656 -11.70 13.04 -28.71
CA LEU A 656 -13.11 12.64 -28.70
C LEU A 656 -13.93 13.50 -27.74
N PRO A 657 -14.99 14.17 -28.22
CA PRO A 657 -15.90 14.89 -27.33
C PRO A 657 -16.43 14.01 -26.19
N GLY A 658 -16.33 14.51 -24.97
CA GLY A 658 -16.76 13.81 -23.76
C GLY A 658 -15.74 12.82 -23.19
N TYR A 659 -14.57 12.63 -23.82
CA TYR A 659 -13.47 11.85 -23.24
C TYR A 659 -12.92 12.57 -22.02
N ARG A 660 -12.71 11.83 -20.93
CA ARG A 660 -12.40 12.35 -19.60
C ARG A 660 -10.93 12.11 -19.28
N ILE A 661 -10.26 13.15 -18.80
CA ILE A 661 -8.81 13.15 -18.55
C ILE A 661 -8.59 13.52 -17.09
N GLY A 662 -8.05 12.57 -16.32
CA GLY A 662 -7.68 12.82 -14.92
C GLY A 662 -6.33 13.53 -14.81
N CYS A 663 -6.23 14.51 -13.91
CA CYS A 663 -5.01 15.27 -13.63
C CYS A 663 -4.84 15.48 -12.12
N HIS A 664 -3.61 15.29 -11.62
CA HIS A 664 -3.27 15.66 -10.24
C HIS A 664 -2.64 17.05 -10.20
N VAL A 665 -3.17 17.93 -9.35
CA VAL A 665 -2.66 19.28 -9.10
C VAL A 665 -2.28 19.38 -7.63
N ARG A 666 -1.17 20.06 -7.34
CA ARG A 666 -0.82 20.47 -5.98
C ARG A 666 -1.18 21.93 -5.78
N ILE A 667 -1.90 22.23 -4.71
CA ILE A 667 -2.37 23.56 -4.33
C ILE A 667 -1.85 23.82 -2.91
N ASP A 668 -0.92 24.76 -2.76
CA ASP A 668 -0.23 25.05 -1.48
C ASP A 668 0.38 23.80 -0.82
N GLY A 669 0.81 22.83 -1.63
CA GLY A 669 1.38 21.55 -1.19
C GLY A 669 0.37 20.42 -0.97
N GLU A 670 -0.94 20.70 -0.95
CA GLU A 670 -2.00 19.70 -0.83
C GLU A 670 -2.38 19.09 -2.19
N HIS A 671 -2.82 17.83 -2.18
CA HIS A 671 -3.21 17.10 -3.40
C HIS A 671 -4.68 17.36 -3.76
N ALA A 672 -4.93 17.84 -4.97
CA ALA A 672 -6.25 17.98 -5.57
C ALA A 672 -6.35 17.18 -6.88
N PHE A 673 -7.55 16.65 -7.17
CA PHE A 673 -7.81 15.90 -8.40
C PHE A 673 -8.74 16.68 -9.32
N TYR A 674 -8.38 16.78 -10.59
CA TYR A 674 -9.15 17.47 -11.62
C TYR A 674 -9.51 16.51 -12.74
N VAL A 675 -10.68 16.73 -13.34
CA VAL A 675 -11.08 16.06 -14.58
C VAL A 675 -11.27 17.12 -15.66
N ALA A 676 -10.51 16.99 -16.75
CA ALA A 676 -10.70 17.74 -17.98
C ALA A 676 -11.49 16.90 -18.99
N ILE A 677 -12.50 17.48 -19.62
CA ILE A 677 -13.35 16.81 -20.59
C ILE A 677 -13.12 17.44 -21.95
N VAL A 678 -12.71 16.61 -22.92
CA VAL A 678 -12.47 17.03 -24.31
C VAL A 678 -13.78 17.55 -24.91
N THR A 679 -13.74 18.72 -25.53
CA THR A 679 -14.90 19.29 -26.25
C THR A 679 -14.80 19.09 -27.76
N ASP A 680 -15.83 19.47 -28.50
CA ASP A 680 -15.80 19.56 -29.96
C ASP A 680 -15.07 20.81 -30.47
N ILE A 681 -14.68 21.72 -29.58
CA ILE A 681 -13.89 22.90 -29.88
C ILE A 681 -12.41 22.57 -29.64
N HIS A 682 -11.57 22.85 -30.65
CA HIS A 682 -10.15 22.53 -30.60
C HIS A 682 -9.47 23.21 -29.40
N ASP A 683 -8.80 22.40 -28.58
CA ASP A 683 -8.00 22.82 -27.42
C ASP A 683 -8.79 23.54 -26.31
N GLU A 684 -10.12 23.38 -26.29
CA GLU A 684 -10.99 23.79 -25.19
C GLU A 684 -11.51 22.57 -24.41
N PHE A 685 -11.56 22.70 -23.08
CA PHE A 685 -11.93 21.63 -22.15
C PHE A 685 -12.94 22.13 -21.11
N LEU A 686 -13.87 21.28 -20.71
CA LEU A 686 -14.60 21.49 -19.46
C LEU A 686 -13.74 20.92 -18.34
N VAL A 687 -13.23 21.80 -17.46
CA VAL A 687 -12.36 21.41 -16.34
C VAL A 687 -13.14 21.49 -15.05
N ILE A 688 -13.06 20.44 -14.23
CA ILE A 688 -13.81 20.31 -12.99
C ILE A 688 -12.85 19.82 -11.89
N GLU A 689 -12.85 20.51 -10.76
CA GLU A 689 -12.21 20.03 -9.53
C GLU A 689 -13.09 18.95 -8.89
N VAL A 690 -12.50 17.79 -8.58
CA VAL A 690 -13.21 16.65 -7.98
C VAL A 690 -13.11 16.76 -6.46
N PRO A 691 -14.25 16.83 -5.74
CA PRO A 691 -14.25 16.82 -4.27
C PRO A 691 -13.67 15.52 -3.70
N ASN A 692 -13.15 15.57 -2.48
CA ASN A 692 -12.64 14.40 -1.76
C ASN A 692 -13.70 13.29 -1.55
N THR A 693 -14.99 13.63 -1.63
CA THR A 693 -16.11 12.67 -1.58
C THR A 693 -16.40 12.00 -2.94
N GLY A 694 -15.59 12.29 -3.95
CA GLY A 694 -15.76 11.86 -5.33
C GLY A 694 -16.71 12.74 -6.14
N LEU A 695 -16.83 12.47 -7.43
CA LEU A 695 -17.76 13.14 -8.33
C LEU A 695 -18.30 12.18 -9.38
N ARG A 696 -19.62 12.19 -9.59
CA ARG A 696 -20.27 11.44 -10.66
C ARG A 696 -20.56 12.35 -11.85
N ILE A 697 -19.83 12.16 -12.95
CA ILE A 697 -20.06 12.87 -14.21
C ILE A 697 -21.06 12.10 -15.07
N VAL A 698 -22.17 12.74 -15.42
CA VAL A 698 -23.28 12.12 -16.16
C VAL A 698 -23.65 12.94 -17.40
N GLY A 699 -24.13 12.26 -18.44
CA GLY A 699 -24.62 12.89 -19.66
C GLY A 699 -26.04 13.45 -19.52
N PRO A 700 -26.52 14.18 -20.55
CA PRO A 700 -27.86 14.77 -20.54
C PRO A 700 -28.94 13.69 -20.39
N GLY A 701 -29.74 13.78 -19.33
CA GLY A 701 -30.85 12.85 -19.09
C GLY A 701 -30.46 11.47 -18.53
N GLU A 702 -29.19 11.24 -18.20
CA GLU A 702 -28.78 10.04 -17.46
C GLU A 702 -29.22 10.15 -15.97
N PRO A 703 -29.69 9.05 -15.34
CA PRO A 703 -30.18 9.04 -13.95
C PRO A 703 -29.06 9.19 -12.91
#